data_AF-A0AAW6ZID6-F1
#
_entry.id   AF-A0AAW6ZID6-F1
#
_cell.length_a   1.000
_cell.length_b   1.000
_cell.length_c   1.000
_cell.angle_alpha   90.00
_cell.angle_beta   90.00
_cell.angle_gamma   90.00
#
_symmetry.space_group_name_H-M   'P 1'
#
loop_
_entity.id
_entity.type
_entity.pdbx_description
1 polymer ?
#
loop_
_entity_poly.entity_id
_entity_poly.type
_entity_poly.pdbx_seq_one_letter_code
_entity_poly.pdbx_strand_id
1 'polypeptide(L)'
;MKTTLSLALSALLVAPLAATLPAAPADGEPSAYVVDLLAAPALEEPTTPEPDSAPDLTDETTAPATSEEAAPDDGAGEDAVGKPAEAPKTDAPELDAPEQDDATAAPAALAPGELEFDLVTEPMETNDFLVAGVTWEGASPEAVEIRTLTNGEWGEWYALDIEDEGEGTPGTEPYMAAGSSGIQVRVAGANRTTSLSLSLNTGEGTGGTEEPADVSVPEVTPEPETDLEPATNVDSPTGAAFMPALLRTDSTFTNAAATAFGNPARAPQKVDIAAPKVISREEWGAKKTSWPPETVKLTGAIIHHTAGNNVYTEAQGPAIVKAIWNYHAFGREWGDIGYNFLIDKYGNIYEGRTGSLASAAGQMVIGAHAAPANTGSVGISVMGNYTSIDPTQVSLDSVATVLAWQFGRAGLDPFGTFIYTDHSGVKRSINAISAHLDVAATACPARIYPKLGQIRAAVAKLISDKQAAPGTPNTPSYVDVPATAAYSYSAQSGHGWPATDVWGLGDANDDALADLLLRTADGRLLFYAGRGEDQFMPGRQIGHGWQNMASLVTGIDFDGDGINDILGIHADKRLYFYPGNGTGGVNPGRQIGHGWAFTHVFGVAQGPGGKPALVGLKAGGDLYIYATNGAGSFTKTSHPAGNYAHLKGATFVGDWSGSGYSDAIAIGADNNLYYYADITEGGYGKRARIGSRWNAMAQLELGYSEGNLHRFYAITKGGLLYTYGYESNPR
;
A
#
# COMPACT_ATOMS: atom_id res chain seq x y z
N MET A 1 56.65 52.73 39.30
CA MET A 1 56.74 52.67 37.82
C MET A 1 56.76 51.19 37.45
N LYS A 2 55.86 50.71 36.58
CA LYS A 2 56.12 50.45 35.14
C LYS A 2 57.43 49.66 34.92
N THR A 3 57.44 48.46 34.33
CA THR A 3 56.36 47.69 33.67
C THR A 3 56.73 46.20 33.63
N THR A 4 55.75 45.29 33.56
CA THR A 4 55.97 43.85 33.32
C THR A 4 55.07 43.34 32.21
N LEU A 5 55.62 42.45 31.38
CA LEU A 5 54.98 41.84 30.23
C LEU A 5 54.28 40.53 30.67
N SER A 6 53.09 40.26 30.15
CA SER A 6 52.49 38.92 30.19
C SER A 6 51.58 38.71 28.99
N LEU A 7 51.79 37.62 28.26
CA LEU A 7 50.89 37.15 27.22
C LEU A 7 49.92 36.16 27.86
N ALA A 8 48.62 36.47 27.85
CA ALA A 8 47.59 35.57 28.36
C ALA A 8 46.87 34.91 27.17
N LEU A 9 47.17 33.64 26.93
CA LEU A 9 46.30 32.78 26.11
C LEU A 9 45.10 32.39 26.97
N SER A 10 43.89 32.54 26.46
CA SER A 10 42.66 32.09 27.14
C SER A 10 41.64 31.68 26.09
N ALA A 11 41.28 30.40 26.10
CA ALA A 11 40.19 29.90 25.29
C ALA A 11 38.85 30.25 25.95
N LEU A 12 37.89 30.69 25.13
CA LEU A 12 36.47 30.63 25.47
C LEU A 12 35.83 29.65 24.49
N LEU A 13 35.06 28.69 25.00
CA LEU A 13 34.12 27.94 24.18
C LEU A 13 32.98 28.89 23.82
N VAL A 14 32.65 28.96 22.53
CA VAL A 14 31.30 29.35 22.10
C VAL A 14 30.55 28.05 21.85
N ALA A 15 29.50 27.80 22.64
CA ALA A 15 28.59 26.70 22.41
C ALA A 15 27.41 27.22 21.56
N PRO A 16 26.85 26.42 20.64
CA PRO A 16 25.57 26.74 20.04
C PRO A 16 24.48 26.72 21.13
N LEU A 17 23.66 27.76 21.20
CA LEU A 17 22.40 27.73 21.94
C LEU A 17 21.30 27.42 20.94
N ALA A 18 20.98 26.12 20.79
CA ALA A 18 19.70 25.73 20.23
C ALA A 18 18.56 26.23 21.13
N ALA A 19 17.40 26.52 20.55
CA ALA A 19 16.21 26.90 21.30
C ALA A 19 15.61 25.65 22.00
N THR A 20 16.21 25.25 23.13
CA THR A 20 15.80 24.05 23.86
C THR A 20 14.41 24.22 24.47
N LEU A 21 13.43 23.45 24.00
CA LEU A 21 12.16 23.27 24.69
C LEU A 21 12.38 22.71 26.12
N PRO A 22 11.52 23.05 27.09
CA PRO A 22 11.68 22.62 28.47
C PRO A 22 11.70 21.09 28.60
N ALA A 23 12.46 20.61 29.59
CA ALA A 23 12.73 19.20 29.82
C ALA A 23 11.46 18.34 29.95
N ALA A 24 11.60 17.03 29.69
CA ALA A 24 10.52 16.06 29.83
C ALA A 24 9.84 16.16 31.22
N PRO A 25 8.51 15.99 31.29
CA PRO A 25 7.70 16.35 32.45
C PRO A 25 8.08 15.56 33.72
N ALA A 26 7.99 16.23 34.86
CA ALA A 26 7.83 15.56 36.16
C ALA A 26 6.33 15.28 36.44
N ASP A 27 6.03 14.44 37.44
CA ASP A 27 4.66 14.09 37.86
C ASP A 27 3.76 15.33 38.08
N GLY A 28 3.04 15.77 37.05
CA GLY A 28 2.10 16.90 37.08
C GLY A 28 2.19 17.91 35.93
N GLU A 29 3.25 17.88 35.11
CA GLU A 29 3.51 18.81 34.00
C GLU A 29 2.68 18.48 32.72
N PRO A 30 2.55 19.42 31.74
CA PRO A 30 1.62 19.28 30.61
C PRO A 30 1.96 18.12 29.66
N SER A 31 0.92 17.55 29.04
CA SER A 31 1.04 16.38 28.15
C SER A 31 1.47 16.67 26.71
N ALA A 32 1.52 17.96 26.36
CA ALA A 32 1.87 18.45 25.04
C ALA A 32 2.54 19.82 25.17
N TYR A 33 3.51 20.09 24.31
CA TYR A 33 4.05 21.42 24.10
C TYR A 33 3.44 22.00 22.82
N VAL A 34 2.94 23.23 22.87
CA VAL A 34 2.38 23.94 21.72
C VAL A 34 3.33 25.08 21.33
N VAL A 35 3.65 25.17 20.03
CA VAL A 35 4.53 26.20 19.47
C VAL A 35 3.77 26.95 18.37
N ASP A 36 3.67 28.27 18.51
CA ASP A 36 3.18 29.16 17.45
C ASP A 36 4.25 29.30 16.36
N LEU A 37 3.92 28.91 15.14
CA LEU A 37 4.83 28.92 13.99
C LEU A 37 4.85 30.27 13.25
N LEU A 38 3.88 31.16 13.48
CA LEU A 38 3.85 32.52 12.94
C LEU A 38 4.49 33.55 13.88
N ALA A 39 4.65 33.21 15.16
CA ALA A 39 5.42 34.02 16.12
C ALA A 39 6.95 33.93 15.94
N ALA A 40 7.45 33.03 15.08
CA ALA A 40 8.83 33.04 14.64
C ALA A 40 9.10 34.32 13.81
N PRO A 41 10.19 35.08 14.08
CA PRO A 41 10.38 36.38 13.46
C PRO A 41 10.60 36.25 11.95
N ALA A 42 9.65 36.76 11.16
CA ALA A 42 9.80 36.89 9.72
C ALA A 42 10.98 37.81 9.38
N LEU A 43 11.73 37.44 8.32
CA LEU A 43 12.80 38.26 7.79
C LEU A 43 12.20 39.52 7.15
N GLU A 44 12.55 40.71 7.64
CA GLU A 44 12.26 41.96 6.92
C GLU A 44 13.05 41.98 5.60
N GLU A 45 12.39 42.22 4.47
CA GLU A 45 13.07 42.36 3.18
C GLU A 45 14.08 43.53 3.24
N PRO A 46 15.33 43.34 2.78
CA PRO A 46 16.34 44.38 2.84
C PRO A 46 16.02 45.52 1.87
N THR A 47 15.43 46.60 2.39
CA THR A 47 15.14 47.82 1.61
C THR A 47 16.41 48.35 0.94
N THR A 48 16.41 48.37 -0.39
CA THR A 48 17.57 48.79 -1.18
C THR A 48 17.77 50.31 -1.11
N PRO A 49 18.94 50.83 -0.68
CA PRO A 49 19.21 52.26 -0.72
C PRO A 49 19.55 52.72 -2.13
N GLU A 50 19.06 53.89 -2.54
CA GLU A 50 19.44 54.53 -3.80
C GLU A 50 20.95 54.89 -3.80
N PRO A 51 21.69 54.64 -4.90
CA PRO A 51 23.07 55.08 -5.02
C PRO A 51 23.13 56.59 -5.35
N ASP A 52 23.53 57.40 -4.38
CA ASP A 52 23.73 58.85 -4.57
C ASP A 52 24.94 59.15 -5.48
N SER A 53 24.93 60.31 -6.13
CA SER A 53 25.69 60.61 -7.36
C SER A 53 27.04 61.30 -7.15
N ALA A 54 28.08 60.91 -7.92
CA ALA A 54 29.09 61.79 -8.57
C ALA A 54 30.38 61.02 -8.99
N PRO A 55 31.21 61.53 -9.94
CA PRO A 55 30.84 62.16 -11.22
C PRO A 55 31.70 61.68 -12.43
N ASP A 56 31.29 62.11 -13.63
CA ASP A 56 31.89 61.88 -14.97
C ASP A 56 33.36 62.35 -15.15
N LEU A 57 34.14 61.60 -15.95
CA LEU A 57 35.25 62.09 -16.81
C LEU A 57 35.50 61.20 -18.07
N THR A 58 34.78 61.49 -19.15
CA THR A 58 35.16 61.47 -20.60
C THR A 58 36.45 60.75 -21.12
N ASP A 59 36.25 59.74 -21.98
CA ASP A 59 36.72 59.60 -23.40
C ASP A 59 38.13 60.07 -23.88
N GLU A 60 38.95 59.17 -24.48
CA GLU A 60 39.47 59.27 -25.87
C GLU A 60 40.48 58.16 -26.32
N THR A 61 40.15 57.42 -27.40
CA THR A 61 41.08 56.70 -28.34
C THR A 61 41.96 55.53 -27.79
N THR A 62 42.72 54.72 -28.55
CA THR A 62 43.08 54.60 -30.00
C THR A 62 43.24 53.11 -30.42
N ALA A 63 43.24 52.81 -31.74
CA ALA A 63 43.64 51.53 -32.35
C ALA A 63 45.08 51.65 -32.98
N PRO A 64 45.77 50.64 -33.59
CA PRO A 64 45.26 49.44 -34.30
C PRO A 64 46.13 48.13 -34.17
N ALA A 65 45.97 47.20 -35.12
CA ALA A 65 46.47 45.81 -35.11
C ALA A 65 47.75 45.52 -35.94
N THR A 66 48.32 44.31 -35.75
CA THR A 66 49.27 43.56 -36.63
C THR A 66 49.28 42.07 -36.20
N SER A 67 49.01 41.09 -37.09
CA SER A 67 49.97 40.15 -37.77
C SER A 67 50.65 39.12 -36.83
N GLU A 68 51.00 37.86 -37.17
CA GLU A 68 50.88 36.99 -38.37
C GLU A 68 51.26 35.53 -37.96
N GLU A 69 51.49 34.63 -38.93
CA GLU A 69 52.03 33.24 -38.80
C GLU A 69 51.09 32.14 -38.23
N ALA A 70 51.21 30.85 -38.59
CA ALA A 70 51.66 30.16 -39.83
C ALA A 70 51.33 28.65 -39.69
N ALA A 71 51.12 27.93 -40.79
CA ALA A 71 51.00 26.45 -40.81
C ALA A 71 52.02 25.82 -41.79
N PRO A 72 52.44 24.57 -41.52
CA PRO A 72 51.97 23.41 -42.30
C PRO A 72 51.42 22.29 -41.38
N ASP A 73 50.45 21.44 -41.74
CA ASP A 73 50.33 20.50 -42.87
C ASP A 73 51.31 19.30 -42.82
N ASP A 74 50.75 18.08 -42.92
CA ASP A 74 51.36 16.84 -43.42
C ASP A 74 50.46 15.59 -43.13
N GLY A 75 49.67 15.14 -44.13
CA GLY A 75 49.57 13.71 -44.49
C GLY A 75 48.54 12.75 -43.85
N ALA A 76 47.40 12.56 -44.56
CA ALA A 76 46.66 11.30 -44.84
C ALA A 76 46.29 10.24 -43.74
N GLY A 77 45.12 9.59 -43.79
CA GLY A 77 43.97 9.73 -44.70
C GLY A 77 42.99 8.53 -44.69
N GLU A 78 41.78 8.74 -45.24
CA GLU A 78 40.82 7.77 -45.83
C GLU A 78 40.33 6.55 -44.99
N ASP A 79 39.04 6.20 -44.88
CA ASP A 79 37.73 6.78 -45.28
C ASP A 79 36.64 6.13 -44.32
N ALA A 80 35.31 6.02 -44.46
CA ALA A 80 34.35 6.22 -45.55
C ALA A 80 32.89 6.36 -45.05
N VAL A 81 32.04 7.07 -45.83
CA VAL A 81 30.56 6.93 -46.04
C VAL A 81 29.63 6.87 -44.79
N GLY A 82 28.52 7.63 -44.71
CA GLY A 82 27.94 8.63 -45.61
C GLY A 82 26.47 8.95 -45.26
N LYS A 83 26.00 10.18 -45.53
CA LYS A 83 24.67 10.69 -45.10
C LYS A 83 23.72 10.98 -46.28
N PRO A 84 22.44 10.56 -46.17
CA PRO A 84 21.28 11.35 -46.59
C PRO A 84 20.12 11.26 -45.56
N ALA A 85 19.01 12.00 -45.60
CA ALA A 85 18.67 13.34 -46.13
C ALA A 85 17.33 13.76 -45.43
N GLU A 86 16.84 14.99 -45.64
CA GLU A 86 15.67 15.55 -44.92
C GLU A 86 14.45 15.80 -45.85
N ALA A 87 13.28 16.05 -45.24
CA ALA A 87 12.01 16.50 -45.83
C ALA A 87 11.17 15.41 -46.56
N PRO A 88 9.82 15.58 -46.70
CA PRO A 88 9.02 16.79 -46.47
C PRO A 88 7.84 16.69 -45.48
N LYS A 89 7.24 17.84 -45.18
CA LYS A 89 5.88 18.00 -44.60
C LYS A 89 4.84 18.07 -45.73
N THR A 90 3.58 17.73 -45.44
CA THR A 90 2.41 17.99 -46.30
C THR A 90 1.17 18.29 -45.46
N ASP A 91 0.39 19.30 -45.85
CA ASP A 91 -0.74 19.84 -45.09
C ASP A 91 -2.10 19.16 -45.37
N ALA A 92 -3.11 19.62 -44.61
CA ALA A 92 -4.57 19.61 -44.86
C ALA A 92 -5.42 18.52 -44.15
N PRO A 93 -6.69 18.84 -43.77
CA PRO A 93 -7.26 20.16 -43.47
C PRO A 93 -7.98 20.23 -42.11
N GLU A 94 -8.28 21.46 -41.69
CA GLU A 94 -9.10 21.81 -40.52
C GLU A 94 -10.61 21.59 -40.81
N LEU A 95 -11.37 21.16 -39.79
CA LEU A 95 -12.83 21.00 -39.84
C LEU A 95 -13.42 21.38 -38.47
N ASP A 96 -14.41 22.27 -38.48
CA ASP A 96 -14.99 22.85 -37.26
C ASP A 96 -15.70 21.80 -36.38
N ALA A 97 -15.44 21.87 -35.08
CA ALA A 97 -16.27 21.26 -34.04
C ALA A 97 -17.20 22.32 -33.43
N PRO A 98 -18.47 22.00 -33.13
CA PRO A 98 -19.40 22.96 -32.55
C PRO A 98 -19.09 23.24 -31.06
N GLU A 99 -19.43 24.44 -30.60
CA GLU A 99 -19.44 24.81 -29.18
C GLU A 99 -20.39 23.88 -28.39
N GLN A 100 -19.96 23.45 -27.19
CA GLN A 100 -20.81 22.73 -26.24
C GLN A 100 -20.43 23.13 -24.81
N ASP A 101 -21.44 23.29 -23.94
CA ASP A 101 -21.32 23.99 -22.65
C ASP A 101 -20.26 23.42 -21.67
N ASP A 102 -19.55 24.34 -21.02
CA ASP A 102 -18.46 24.07 -20.09
C ASP A 102 -18.97 23.88 -18.65
N ALA A 103 -19.25 22.62 -18.26
CA ALA A 103 -19.78 22.30 -16.93
C ALA A 103 -19.58 20.85 -16.43
N THR A 104 -18.34 20.34 -16.36
CA THR A 104 -17.87 19.46 -15.26
C THR A 104 -16.36 19.18 -15.37
N ALA A 105 -15.54 19.98 -14.67
CA ALA A 105 -14.18 19.58 -14.32
C ALA A 105 -14.15 19.05 -12.88
N ALA A 106 -13.66 17.84 -12.68
CA ALA A 106 -13.06 17.49 -11.39
C ALA A 106 -11.73 18.26 -11.26
N PRO A 107 -11.28 18.68 -10.06
CA PRO A 107 -10.01 19.37 -9.91
C PRO A 107 -8.89 18.49 -10.47
N ALA A 108 -8.17 18.99 -11.47
CA ALA A 108 -6.95 18.37 -11.93
C ALA A 108 -5.92 18.50 -10.80
N ALA A 109 -5.25 17.41 -10.44
CA ALA A 109 -4.02 17.51 -9.67
C ALA A 109 -3.06 18.41 -10.44
N LEU A 110 -2.55 19.46 -9.80
CA LEU A 110 -1.64 20.39 -10.43
C LEU A 110 -0.39 19.65 -10.93
N ALA A 111 0.08 20.00 -12.12
CA ALA A 111 1.40 19.55 -12.56
C ALA A 111 2.45 20.12 -11.59
N PRO A 112 3.49 19.34 -11.21
CA PRO A 112 4.48 19.81 -10.25
C PRO A 112 5.34 20.91 -10.85
N GLY A 113 4.96 22.16 -10.59
CA GLY A 113 5.95 23.09 -10.05
C GLY A 113 6.35 22.63 -8.65
N GLU A 114 7.55 22.98 -8.22
CA GLU A 114 7.93 22.81 -6.82
C GLU A 114 7.02 23.69 -5.97
N LEU A 115 6.39 23.13 -4.93
CA LEU A 115 5.55 23.91 -4.02
C LEU A 115 6.45 24.90 -3.27
N GLU A 116 6.18 26.20 -3.43
CA GLU A 116 6.88 27.24 -2.67
C GLU A 116 6.36 27.25 -1.23
N PHE A 117 7.23 26.83 -0.30
CA PHE A 117 6.96 26.87 1.13
C PHE A 117 7.27 28.26 1.67
N ASP A 118 6.23 29.09 1.86
CA ASP A 118 6.33 30.45 2.39
C ASP A 118 6.59 30.50 3.89
N LEU A 119 6.51 29.36 4.58
CA LEU A 119 7.01 29.16 5.94
C LEU A 119 7.89 27.91 6.04
N VAL A 120 9.10 28.06 6.56
CA VAL A 120 9.98 26.97 7.00
C VAL A 120 10.49 27.33 8.38
N THR A 121 10.28 26.47 9.38
CA THR A 121 10.82 26.70 10.73
C THR A 121 12.33 26.49 10.74
N GLU A 122 13.04 27.13 11.67
CA GLU A 122 14.36 26.63 12.06
C GLU A 122 14.26 25.17 12.57
N PRO A 123 15.32 24.35 12.47
CA PRO A 123 15.34 23.01 13.05
C PRO A 123 15.32 23.09 14.59
N MET A 124 14.23 22.59 15.20
CA MET A 124 14.05 22.62 16.65
C MET A 124 14.57 21.33 17.28
N GLU A 125 15.53 21.40 18.19
CA GLU A 125 15.88 20.29 19.08
C GLU A 125 14.84 20.16 20.20
N THR A 126 14.39 18.94 20.48
CA THR A 126 13.30 18.67 21.41
C THR A 126 13.66 17.54 22.38
N ASN A 127 12.98 17.51 23.53
CA ASN A 127 12.90 16.28 24.33
C ASN A 127 12.06 15.23 23.58
N ASP A 128 12.18 13.97 23.98
CA ASP A 128 11.46 12.83 23.37
C ASP A 128 9.95 13.09 23.30
N PHE A 129 9.38 12.97 22.09
CA PHE A 129 7.94 13.04 21.83
C PHE A 129 7.48 11.85 21.01
N LEU A 130 6.19 11.53 21.08
CA LEU A 130 5.60 10.35 20.44
C LEU A 130 4.74 10.71 19.22
N VAL A 131 4.07 11.86 19.25
CA VAL A 131 3.19 12.33 18.17
C VAL A 131 3.37 13.85 17.97
N ALA A 132 3.48 14.28 16.73
CA ALA A 132 3.32 15.68 16.32
C ALA A 132 2.03 15.88 15.52
N GLY A 133 1.63 17.13 15.33
CA GLY A 133 0.59 17.52 14.39
C GLY A 133 0.43 19.04 14.38
N VAL A 134 -0.10 19.60 13.29
CA VAL A 134 -0.25 21.05 13.10
C VAL A 134 -1.73 21.41 13.01
N THR A 135 -2.09 22.58 13.52
CA THR A 135 -3.46 23.13 13.49
C THR A 135 -3.43 24.60 13.09
N TRP A 136 -4.54 25.13 12.56
CA TRP A 136 -4.63 26.52 12.10
C TRP A 136 -6.01 27.13 12.31
N GLU A 137 -6.03 28.45 12.43
CA GLU A 137 -7.22 29.28 12.16
C GLU A 137 -7.09 29.94 10.77
N GLY A 138 -8.20 30.42 10.21
CA GLY A 138 -8.22 31.15 8.94
C GLY A 138 -8.56 30.25 7.75
N ALA A 139 -7.86 30.43 6.62
CA ALA A 139 -8.00 29.59 5.44
C ALA A 139 -6.87 28.56 5.36
N SER A 140 -7.16 27.39 4.78
CA SER A 140 -6.25 26.25 4.74
C SER A 140 -4.91 26.55 4.07
N PRO A 141 -3.79 25.99 4.58
CA PRO A 141 -2.55 25.90 3.82
C PRO A 141 -2.73 24.96 2.60
N GLU A 142 -1.82 25.05 1.62
CA GLU A 142 -1.78 24.16 0.45
C GLU A 142 -1.05 22.85 0.74
N ALA A 143 -0.05 22.89 1.62
CA ALA A 143 0.67 21.72 2.12
C ALA A 143 1.25 21.99 3.51
N VAL A 144 1.30 20.95 4.35
CA VAL A 144 2.07 20.92 5.60
C VAL A 144 3.00 19.72 5.54
N GLU A 145 4.30 19.93 5.72
CA GLU A 145 5.28 18.85 5.79
C GLU A 145 6.12 18.92 7.06
N ILE A 146 6.45 17.76 7.59
CA ILE A 146 7.29 17.59 8.79
C ILE A 146 8.48 16.70 8.45
N ARG A 147 9.64 17.00 9.05
CA ARG A 147 10.73 16.03 9.23
C ARG A 147 11.20 16.00 10.68
N THR A 148 11.78 14.88 11.09
CA THR A 148 12.25 14.67 12.46
C THR A 148 13.72 14.27 12.52
N LEU A 149 14.38 14.65 13.61
CA LEU A 149 15.74 14.24 13.96
C LEU A 149 15.66 12.93 14.75
N THR A 150 16.12 11.82 14.16
CA THR A 150 16.03 10.48 14.75
C THR A 150 17.42 9.84 14.75
N ASN A 151 17.89 9.35 15.90
CA ASN A 151 19.27 8.87 16.10
C ASN A 151 20.40 9.87 15.75
N GLY A 152 20.10 11.17 15.64
CA GLY A 152 21.06 12.20 15.23
C GLY A 152 21.12 12.49 13.72
N GLU A 153 20.26 11.84 12.91
CA GLU A 153 20.10 12.10 11.48
C GLU A 153 18.71 12.70 11.19
N TRP A 154 18.64 13.72 10.33
CA TRP A 154 17.36 14.29 9.89
C TRP A 154 16.73 13.40 8.82
N GLY A 155 15.46 13.04 9.00
CA GLY A 155 14.69 12.35 7.98
C GLY A 155 14.37 13.20 6.76
N GLU A 156 13.87 12.54 5.71
CA GLU A 156 13.21 13.19 4.58
C GLU A 156 11.96 13.96 5.03
N TRP A 157 11.52 14.91 4.21
CA TRP A 157 10.25 15.59 4.42
C TRP A 157 9.07 14.64 4.16
N TYR A 158 8.08 14.68 5.06
CA TYR A 158 6.84 13.91 4.96
C TYR A 158 5.65 14.88 4.94
N ALA A 159 4.90 14.88 3.84
CA ALA A 159 3.64 15.60 3.72
C ALA A 159 2.55 14.95 4.57
N LEU A 160 1.83 15.77 5.33
CA LEU A 160 0.69 15.35 6.14
C LEU A 160 -0.62 15.63 5.42
N ASP A 161 -1.55 14.68 5.52
CA ASP A 161 -2.91 14.89 5.03
C ASP A 161 -3.61 16.00 5.85
N ILE A 162 -4.25 16.92 5.12
CA ILE A 162 -4.94 18.12 5.64
C ILE A 162 -6.41 17.77 5.89
N GLU A 163 -6.90 18.02 7.12
CA GLU A 163 -8.27 17.74 7.54
C GLU A 163 -8.95 18.98 8.15
N ASP A 164 -9.45 19.86 7.28
CA ASP A 164 -10.32 20.99 7.65
C ASP A 164 -11.75 20.57 8.04
N GLU A 165 -12.24 19.42 7.57
CA GLU A 165 -13.64 19.02 7.68
C GLU A 165 -13.94 18.21 8.97
N GLY A 166 -14.64 18.82 9.94
CA GLY A 166 -15.08 18.15 11.16
C GLY A 166 -15.77 19.06 12.18
N GLU A 167 -15.90 18.57 13.42
CA GLU A 167 -16.09 19.43 14.61
C GLU A 167 -14.75 19.59 15.31
N GLY A 168 -14.30 20.82 15.55
CA GLY A 168 -13.02 21.14 16.19
C GLY A 168 -12.16 22.10 15.36
N THR A 169 -10.89 22.22 15.72
CA THR A 169 -9.91 23.06 15.02
C THR A 169 -9.39 22.35 13.76
N PRO A 170 -9.35 23.04 12.59
CA PRO A 170 -8.66 22.55 11.40
C PRO A 170 -7.21 22.13 11.69
N GLY A 171 -6.77 21.03 11.08
CA GLY A 171 -5.45 20.48 11.36
C GLY A 171 -5.07 19.28 10.49
N THR A 172 -3.88 18.77 10.74
CA THR A 172 -3.36 17.57 10.06
C THR A 172 -3.90 16.28 10.67
N GLU A 173 -3.63 15.16 10.00
CA GLU A 173 -3.50 13.87 10.67
C GLU A 173 -2.37 13.89 11.74
N PRO A 174 -2.36 12.98 12.73
CA PRO A 174 -1.25 12.84 13.68
C PRO A 174 0.00 12.24 13.01
N TYR A 175 1.16 12.86 13.19
CA TYR A 175 2.47 12.33 12.76
C TYR A 175 3.13 11.50 13.88
N MET A 176 3.31 10.19 13.69
CA MET A 176 4.10 9.34 14.61
C MET A 176 5.58 9.76 14.64
N ALA A 177 6.09 10.14 15.80
CA ALA A 177 7.43 10.70 15.96
C ALA A 177 8.34 9.98 16.96
N ALA A 178 7.89 8.86 17.55
CA ALA A 178 8.61 8.13 18.59
C ALA A 178 10.11 7.92 18.25
N GLY A 179 10.98 8.14 19.25
CA GLY A 179 12.44 8.08 19.09
C GLY A 179 13.08 9.31 18.42
N SER A 180 12.33 10.40 18.22
CA SER A 180 12.85 11.66 17.69
C SER A 180 13.20 12.65 18.80
N SER A 181 14.33 13.34 18.64
CA SER A 181 14.85 14.39 19.54
C SER A 181 14.92 15.76 18.86
N GLY A 182 14.12 15.95 17.81
CA GLY A 182 14.02 17.21 17.08
C GLY A 182 12.99 17.14 15.95
N ILE A 183 12.51 18.30 15.53
CA ILE A 183 11.48 18.46 14.51
C ILE A 183 11.70 19.74 13.70
N GLN A 184 11.33 19.71 12.42
CA GLN A 184 11.24 20.89 11.57
C GLN A 184 9.95 20.81 10.76
N VAL A 185 9.28 21.95 10.56
CA VAL A 185 8.02 22.04 9.82
C VAL A 185 8.21 22.99 8.64
N ARG A 186 7.57 22.69 7.51
CA ARG A 186 7.35 23.64 6.42
C ARG A 186 5.90 23.66 5.99
N VAL A 187 5.39 24.84 5.65
CA VAL A 187 4.01 25.08 5.24
C VAL A 187 4.01 25.91 3.97
N ALA A 188 3.19 25.52 3.00
CA ALA A 188 2.95 26.26 1.76
C ALA A 188 1.55 26.90 1.84
N GLY A 189 1.43 28.18 1.49
CA GLY A 189 0.23 28.97 1.75
C GLY A 189 0.04 29.30 3.24
N ALA A 190 1.12 29.36 4.03
CA ALA A 190 1.07 29.77 5.44
C ALA A 190 0.47 31.18 5.60
N ASN A 191 0.70 32.07 4.64
CA ASN A 191 0.09 33.40 4.58
C ASN A 191 -1.45 33.45 4.48
N ARG A 192 -2.12 32.29 4.38
CA ARG A 192 -3.59 32.15 4.35
C ARG A 192 -4.20 31.89 5.73
N THR A 193 -3.39 31.42 6.68
CA THR A 193 -3.82 31.16 8.05
C THR A 193 -3.76 32.44 8.88
N THR A 194 -4.52 32.48 9.98
CA THR A 194 -4.41 33.53 11.02
C THR A 194 -3.65 33.05 12.27
N SER A 195 -3.39 31.74 12.36
CA SER A 195 -2.49 31.12 13.34
C SER A 195 -1.99 29.78 12.78
N LEU A 196 -0.82 29.32 13.20
CA LEU A 196 -0.32 27.96 12.96
C LEU A 196 0.30 27.43 14.24
N SER A 197 -0.25 26.34 14.79
CA SER A 197 0.15 25.75 16.06
C SER A 197 0.66 24.33 15.88
N LEU A 198 1.94 24.10 16.17
CA LEU A 198 2.56 22.77 16.24
C LEU A 198 2.35 22.19 17.64
N SER A 199 1.76 21.00 17.73
CA SER A 199 1.53 20.26 18.97
C SER A 199 2.45 19.05 19.10
N LEU A 200 3.35 19.05 20.08
CA LEU A 200 4.30 17.95 20.36
C LEU A 200 3.86 17.17 21.60
N ASN A 201 3.47 15.91 21.44
CA ASN A 201 2.79 15.11 22.47
C ASN A 201 3.70 13.98 23.02
N THR A 202 3.92 13.95 24.32
CA THR A 202 4.77 12.96 25.01
C THR A 202 4.05 11.66 25.38
N GLY A 203 2.71 11.67 25.38
CA GLY A 203 1.87 10.56 25.87
C GLY A 203 1.60 10.59 27.38
N GLU A 204 2.29 11.46 28.14
CA GLU A 204 2.08 11.63 29.58
C GLU A 204 0.93 12.60 29.90
N GLY A 205 0.77 13.00 31.18
CA GLY A 205 -0.15 14.05 31.65
C GLY A 205 -1.62 13.97 31.19
N THR A 206 -2.24 15.16 31.11
CA THR A 206 -3.51 15.49 30.42
C THR A 206 -3.40 16.90 29.85
N GLY A 207 -3.92 17.15 28.64
CA GLY A 207 -3.74 18.40 27.91
C GLY A 207 -4.58 19.57 28.41
N GLY A 208 -4.49 19.90 29.70
CA GLY A 208 -4.92 21.21 30.17
C GLY A 208 -3.92 22.26 29.72
N THR A 209 -4.39 23.24 28.96
CA THR A 209 -3.65 24.48 28.68
C THR A 209 -3.64 25.35 29.95
N GLU A 210 -2.65 25.14 30.82
CA GLU A 210 -2.07 26.29 31.51
C GLU A 210 -1.22 27.07 30.49
N GLU A 211 -1.14 28.40 30.61
CA GLU A 211 -0.49 29.23 29.60
C GLU A 211 0.97 28.79 29.36
N PRO A 212 1.45 28.76 28.11
CA PRO A 212 2.88 28.61 27.86
C PRO A 212 3.60 29.78 28.56
N ALA A 213 4.58 29.45 29.40
CA ALA A 213 5.34 30.47 30.11
C ALA A 213 6.07 31.37 29.10
N ASP A 214 5.68 32.65 29.04
CA ASP A 214 6.07 33.67 28.06
C ASP A 214 7.56 33.59 27.65
N VAL A 215 7.84 32.93 26.51
CA VAL A 215 9.20 32.63 26.05
C VAL A 215 9.75 33.83 25.28
N SER A 216 10.29 34.79 26.04
CA SER A 216 10.91 36.00 25.47
C SER A 216 12.06 35.69 24.50
N VAL A 217 11.87 36.04 23.23
CA VAL A 217 12.87 35.94 22.16
C VAL A 217 13.94 37.04 22.30
N PRO A 218 15.25 36.72 22.30
CA PRO A 218 16.31 37.73 22.37
C PRO A 218 16.66 38.31 20.99
N GLU A 219 16.65 39.63 20.87
CA GLU A 219 17.09 40.40 19.69
C GLU A 219 18.61 40.32 19.49
N VAL A 220 19.09 39.87 18.31
CA VAL A 220 20.51 39.85 17.93
C VAL A 220 20.68 40.23 16.45
N THR A 221 21.70 41.05 16.16
CA THR A 221 22.05 41.55 14.82
C THR A 221 22.84 40.55 13.96
N PRO A 222 22.74 40.60 12.61
CA PRO A 222 23.44 39.70 11.70
C PRO A 222 24.94 40.00 11.55
N GLU A 223 25.73 38.95 11.32
CA GLU A 223 27.08 39.00 10.75
C GLU A 223 27.11 38.23 9.40
N PRO A 224 28.07 38.50 8.49
CA PRO A 224 27.88 38.29 7.06
C PRO A 224 28.11 36.86 6.55
N GLU A 225 27.49 36.56 5.41
CA GLU A 225 27.69 35.34 4.63
C GLU A 225 29.15 35.17 4.16
N THR A 226 29.56 33.93 3.92
CA THR A 226 30.86 33.58 3.33
C THR A 226 30.68 32.61 2.17
N ASP A 227 31.14 32.99 0.98
CA ASP A 227 31.03 32.19 -0.25
C ASP A 227 31.61 30.77 -0.09
N LEU A 228 30.91 29.78 -0.64
CA LEU A 228 31.44 28.44 -0.89
C LEU A 228 31.52 28.19 -2.40
N GLU A 229 32.74 27.95 -2.89
CA GLU A 229 33.01 27.69 -4.31
C GLU A 229 32.43 26.34 -4.80
N PRO A 230 32.09 26.22 -6.10
CA PRO A 230 31.29 25.12 -6.62
C PRO A 230 32.06 23.79 -6.72
N ALA A 231 31.53 22.75 -6.07
CA ALA A 231 31.97 21.37 -6.27
C ALA A 231 31.46 20.82 -7.62
N THR A 232 32.32 20.11 -8.35
CA THR A 232 32.07 19.68 -9.74
C THR A 232 31.20 18.43 -9.88
N ASN A 233 30.39 18.41 -10.95
CA ASN A 233 29.46 17.34 -11.31
C ASN A 233 30.06 15.91 -11.31
N VAL A 234 29.27 14.96 -10.81
CA VAL A 234 29.31 13.53 -11.16
C VAL A 234 27.86 13.06 -11.34
N ASP A 235 27.62 12.19 -12.32
CA ASP A 235 26.27 11.95 -12.87
C ASP A 235 25.25 11.42 -11.84
N SER A 236 24.10 12.11 -11.76
CA SER A 236 22.86 11.63 -11.15
C SER A 236 21.80 11.46 -12.25
N PRO A 237 21.15 10.29 -12.39
CA PRO A 237 20.03 10.13 -13.32
C PRO A 237 18.80 10.90 -12.80
N THR A 238 18.30 11.82 -13.62
CA THR A 238 17.18 12.72 -13.30
C THR A 238 15.84 12.00 -13.19
N GLY A 239 14.94 12.54 -12.36
CA GLY A 239 13.72 11.86 -11.92
C GLY A 239 12.59 11.70 -12.95
N ALA A 240 11.61 10.89 -12.55
CA ALA A 240 10.23 10.86 -13.03
C ALA A 240 9.35 10.43 -11.83
N ALA A 241 8.19 11.00 -11.52
CA ALA A 241 7.10 11.47 -12.40
C ALA A 241 6.41 10.33 -13.17
N PHE A 242 5.91 9.31 -12.46
CA PHE A 242 5.08 8.25 -13.01
C PHE A 242 3.81 7.99 -12.16
N MET A 243 2.81 8.86 -12.33
CA MET A 243 1.41 8.54 -12.04
C MET A 243 0.69 8.24 -13.38
N PRO A 244 0.27 6.99 -13.66
CA PRO A 244 -0.59 6.72 -14.80
C PRO A 244 -2.02 7.19 -14.47
N ALA A 245 -2.46 8.29 -15.07
CA ALA A 245 -3.82 8.77 -14.91
C ALA A 245 -4.83 7.71 -15.41
N LEU A 246 -5.53 7.05 -14.48
CA LEU A 246 -6.57 6.08 -14.82
C LEU A 246 -7.76 6.81 -15.47
N LEU A 247 -7.95 6.53 -16.75
CA LEU A 247 -8.88 7.24 -17.61
C LEU A 247 -10.33 6.99 -17.20
N ARG A 248 -10.93 7.93 -16.45
CA ARG A 248 -12.39 7.97 -16.28
C ARG A 248 -13.04 8.07 -17.66
N THR A 249 -13.91 7.11 -17.97
CA THR A 249 -14.70 7.08 -19.21
C THR A 249 -16.18 7.10 -18.84
N ASP A 250 -16.81 8.26 -19.02
CA ASP A 250 -18.22 8.48 -18.68
C ASP A 250 -19.14 7.59 -19.52
N SER A 251 -19.52 6.45 -18.95
CA SER A 251 -20.36 5.44 -19.59
C SER A 251 -21.82 5.61 -19.20
N THR A 252 -22.44 6.69 -19.68
CA THR A 252 -23.88 6.97 -19.48
C THR A 252 -24.76 6.08 -20.37
N PHE A 253 -25.06 4.85 -19.92
CA PHE A 253 -26.00 3.95 -20.59
C PHE A 253 -27.19 3.55 -19.70
N THR A 254 -28.38 3.58 -20.30
CA THR A 254 -29.66 3.37 -19.61
C THR A 254 -30.14 1.93 -19.64
N ASN A 255 -30.67 1.47 -18.50
CA ASN A 255 -31.42 0.24 -18.22
C ASN A 255 -31.84 -0.67 -19.39
N ALA A 256 -31.47 -1.95 -19.31
CA ALA A 256 -32.21 -3.07 -19.89
C ALA A 256 -32.40 -4.17 -18.83
N ALA A 257 -33.58 -4.79 -18.77
CA ALA A 257 -34.03 -5.54 -17.60
C ALA A 257 -33.28 -6.87 -17.36
N ALA A 258 -32.70 -7.04 -16.17
CA ALA A 258 -32.25 -8.32 -15.67
C ALA A 258 -33.46 -9.19 -15.25
N THR A 259 -33.80 -10.21 -16.05
CA THR A 259 -34.81 -11.21 -15.68
C THR A 259 -34.26 -12.17 -14.62
N ALA A 260 -34.71 -12.00 -13.38
CA ALA A 260 -34.25 -12.81 -12.26
C ALA A 260 -34.72 -14.28 -12.34
N PHE A 261 -33.76 -15.21 -12.28
CA PHE A 261 -33.98 -16.62 -11.92
C PHE A 261 -33.14 -16.94 -10.67
N GLY A 262 -33.65 -16.56 -9.51
CA GLY A 262 -32.93 -16.71 -8.26
C GLY A 262 -33.02 -18.11 -7.66
N ASN A 263 -31.89 -18.64 -7.20
CA ASN A 263 -31.87 -19.33 -5.90
C ASN A 263 -31.59 -18.27 -4.83
N PRO A 264 -32.12 -18.42 -3.60
CA PRO A 264 -32.01 -17.36 -2.59
C PRO A 264 -30.58 -17.26 -2.05
N ALA A 265 -29.95 -16.09 -2.22
CA ALA A 265 -28.78 -15.73 -1.45
C ALA A 265 -29.11 -15.85 0.05
N ARG A 266 -28.36 -16.68 0.79
CA ARG A 266 -28.61 -16.86 2.22
C ARG A 266 -28.19 -15.59 2.93
N ALA A 267 -29.18 -14.78 3.33
CA ALA A 267 -28.97 -13.51 4.02
C ALA A 267 -27.96 -13.65 5.19
N PRO A 268 -27.02 -12.71 5.34
CA PRO A 268 -25.93 -12.82 6.29
C PRO A 268 -26.48 -13.04 7.70
N GLN A 269 -26.01 -14.11 8.34
CA GLN A 269 -26.45 -14.52 9.66
C GLN A 269 -25.60 -13.79 10.70
N LYS A 270 -26.22 -13.26 11.77
CA LYS A 270 -25.45 -12.80 12.92
C LYS A 270 -24.75 -13.98 13.59
N VAL A 271 -23.46 -13.82 13.88
CA VAL A 271 -22.60 -14.80 14.55
C VAL A 271 -22.06 -14.18 15.82
N ASP A 272 -22.16 -14.90 16.94
CA ASP A 272 -21.61 -14.47 18.22
C ASP A 272 -20.09 -14.76 18.27
N ILE A 273 -19.34 -13.94 17.53
CA ILE A 273 -17.86 -13.92 17.54
C ILE A 273 -17.42 -13.37 18.91
N ALA A 274 -16.44 -14.03 19.53
CA ALA A 274 -15.88 -13.56 20.79
C ALA A 274 -15.09 -12.26 20.56
N ALA A 275 -15.11 -11.34 21.53
CA ALA A 275 -14.26 -10.15 21.47
C ALA A 275 -12.77 -10.56 21.51
N PRO A 276 -11.90 -9.91 20.72
CA PRO A 276 -10.47 -10.06 20.88
C PRO A 276 -10.01 -9.54 22.24
N LYS A 277 -8.76 -9.84 22.62
CA LYS A 277 -8.09 -9.10 23.69
C LYS A 277 -7.86 -7.66 23.19
N VAL A 278 -8.57 -6.71 23.79
CA VAL A 278 -8.41 -5.27 23.53
C VAL A 278 -7.81 -4.63 24.77
N ILE A 279 -6.76 -3.84 24.60
CA ILE A 279 -6.22 -2.93 25.62
C ILE A 279 -7.24 -1.80 25.75
N SER A 280 -7.98 -1.81 26.86
CA SER A 280 -9.06 -0.86 27.13
C SER A 280 -8.54 0.56 27.35
N ARG A 281 -9.45 1.53 27.28
CA ARG A 281 -9.16 2.94 27.61
C ARG A 281 -8.57 3.13 29.00
N GLU A 282 -8.94 2.30 29.98
CA GLU A 282 -8.34 2.35 31.32
C GLU A 282 -6.87 1.87 31.31
N GLU A 283 -6.57 0.81 30.57
CA GLU A 283 -5.22 0.22 30.48
C GLU A 283 -4.20 1.11 29.74
N TRP A 284 -4.62 1.92 28.76
CA TRP A 284 -3.74 2.94 28.15
C TRP A 284 -3.77 4.31 28.87
N GLY A 285 -4.51 4.42 29.98
CA GLY A 285 -4.50 5.62 30.82
C GLY A 285 -5.34 6.79 30.29
N ALA A 286 -6.34 6.51 29.45
CA ALA A 286 -7.30 7.49 28.95
C ALA A 286 -8.04 8.19 30.09
N LYS A 287 -8.61 9.36 29.77
CA LYS A 287 -9.39 10.15 30.72
C LYS A 287 -10.80 10.43 30.17
N LYS A 288 -11.60 11.15 30.97
CA LYS A 288 -12.97 11.50 30.64
C LYS A 288 -12.98 12.42 29.40
N THR A 289 -13.81 12.06 28.44
CA THR A 289 -14.07 12.77 27.19
C THR A 289 -15.18 13.82 27.33
N SER A 290 -15.24 14.75 26.39
CA SER A 290 -16.31 15.77 26.30
C SER A 290 -17.40 15.38 25.30
N TRP A 291 -17.08 14.70 24.20
CA TRP A 291 -18.10 14.15 23.29
C TRP A 291 -18.79 12.92 23.92
N PRO A 292 -20.13 12.92 24.05
CA PRO A 292 -20.88 11.73 24.41
C PRO A 292 -20.90 10.72 23.25
N PRO A 293 -20.80 9.40 23.50
CA PRO A 293 -20.72 8.42 22.42
C PRO A 293 -22.08 8.18 21.75
N GLU A 294 -22.34 8.86 20.63
CA GLU A 294 -23.47 8.52 19.75
C GLU A 294 -23.20 7.18 19.05
N THR A 295 -24.19 6.28 19.08
CA THR A 295 -24.09 4.90 18.59
C THR A 295 -25.09 4.67 17.47
N VAL A 296 -24.59 4.24 16.30
CA VAL A 296 -25.38 4.01 15.08
C VAL A 296 -25.25 2.57 14.57
N LYS A 297 -26.09 2.18 13.61
CA LYS A 297 -25.99 0.88 12.94
C LYS A 297 -24.68 0.79 12.16
N LEU A 298 -23.90 -0.26 12.44
CA LEU A 298 -22.71 -0.59 11.66
C LEU A 298 -23.13 -1.11 10.26
N THR A 299 -22.46 -0.60 9.23
CA THR A 299 -22.67 -0.93 7.81
C THR A 299 -21.39 -1.08 7.00
N GLY A 300 -20.24 -0.64 7.51
CA GLY A 300 -18.94 -0.83 6.86
C GLY A 300 -17.76 -0.59 7.79
N ALA A 301 -16.55 -0.50 7.23
CA ALA A 301 -15.30 -0.18 7.91
C ALA A 301 -14.38 0.64 7.01
N ILE A 302 -13.65 1.58 7.61
CA ILE A 302 -12.60 2.36 6.95
C ILE A 302 -11.27 2.05 7.63
N ILE A 303 -10.28 1.63 6.84
CA ILE A 303 -8.95 1.26 7.30
C ILE A 303 -7.97 2.41 7.07
N HIS A 304 -7.20 2.69 8.12
CA HIS A 304 -6.28 3.81 8.24
C HIS A 304 -4.87 3.34 8.61
N HIS A 305 -3.90 4.24 8.47
CA HIS A 305 -2.68 4.23 9.25
C HIS A 305 -2.57 5.52 10.08
N THR A 306 -1.48 5.71 10.83
CA THR A 306 -1.25 6.92 11.65
C THR A 306 -0.01 7.70 11.23
N ALA A 307 0.38 7.61 9.96
CA ALA A 307 1.50 8.32 9.35
C ALA A 307 2.84 8.26 10.14
N GLY A 308 3.77 9.17 9.82
CA GLY A 308 5.01 9.41 10.56
C GLY A 308 6.08 8.32 10.45
N ASN A 309 6.51 7.76 11.59
CA ASN A 309 7.58 6.77 11.67
C ASN A 309 7.13 5.45 12.32
N ASN A 310 7.95 4.40 12.14
CA ASN A 310 7.75 3.07 12.72
C ASN A 310 8.70 2.77 13.91
N VAL A 311 9.33 3.79 14.49
CA VAL A 311 10.48 3.70 15.41
C VAL A 311 10.03 3.70 16.88
N TYR A 312 9.25 2.68 17.24
CA TYR A 312 8.78 2.47 18.61
C TYR A 312 8.86 1.01 19.06
N THR A 313 8.82 0.79 20.37
CA THR A 313 8.75 -0.53 21.02
C THR A 313 7.32 -0.86 21.45
N GLU A 314 7.01 -2.15 21.63
CA GLU A 314 5.67 -2.62 22.05
C GLU A 314 5.19 -1.93 23.34
N ALA A 315 6.10 -1.72 24.30
CA ALA A 315 5.81 -1.05 25.57
C ALA A 315 5.41 0.43 25.42
N GLN A 316 5.76 1.10 24.31
CA GLN A 316 5.37 2.49 24.03
C GLN A 316 3.98 2.59 23.39
N GLY A 317 3.41 1.50 22.86
CA GLY A 317 2.10 1.50 22.19
C GLY A 317 0.97 2.21 22.98
N PRO A 318 0.77 1.93 24.28
CA PRO A 318 -0.24 2.63 25.08
C PRO A 318 0.00 4.15 25.19
N ALA A 319 1.25 4.57 25.37
CA ALA A 319 1.61 5.99 25.46
C ALA A 319 1.44 6.72 24.12
N ILE A 320 1.70 6.04 23.00
CA ILE A 320 1.45 6.55 21.65
C ILE A 320 -0.05 6.73 21.41
N VAL A 321 -0.89 5.74 21.74
CA VAL A 321 -2.36 5.89 21.63
C VAL A 321 -2.86 7.07 22.47
N LYS A 322 -2.27 7.28 23.65
CA LYS A 322 -2.56 8.44 24.50
C LYS A 322 -2.05 9.76 23.91
N ALA A 323 -0.92 9.78 23.22
CA ALA A 323 -0.42 10.95 22.49
C ALA A 323 -1.30 11.32 21.28
N ILE A 324 -1.80 10.32 20.52
CA ILE A 324 -2.81 10.50 19.48
C ILE A 324 -4.13 11.03 20.07
N TRP A 325 -4.55 10.50 21.22
CA TRP A 325 -5.72 11.02 21.94
C TRP A 325 -5.51 12.47 22.38
N ASN A 326 -4.35 12.84 22.92
CA ASN A 326 -4.05 14.21 23.32
C ASN A 326 -4.09 15.18 22.12
N TYR A 327 -3.43 14.84 21.00
CA TYR A 327 -3.41 15.71 19.80
C TYR A 327 -4.82 15.97 19.27
N HIS A 328 -5.61 14.91 19.08
CA HIS A 328 -7.00 15.07 18.70
C HIS A 328 -7.78 15.88 19.76
N ALA A 329 -7.65 15.54 21.04
CA ALA A 329 -8.54 16.06 22.07
C ALA A 329 -8.28 17.51 22.50
N PHE A 330 -7.06 17.98 22.34
CA PHE A 330 -6.64 19.31 22.81
C PHE A 330 -5.97 20.16 21.72
N GLY A 331 -5.30 19.55 20.74
CA GLY A 331 -4.79 20.28 19.57
C GLY A 331 -5.91 20.59 18.57
N ARG A 332 -6.68 19.56 18.18
CA ARG A 332 -7.83 19.70 17.25
C ARG A 332 -9.17 19.93 17.96
N GLU A 333 -9.18 20.12 19.28
CA GLU A 333 -10.37 20.28 20.14
C GLU A 333 -11.45 19.19 19.99
N TRP A 334 -11.10 18.01 19.48
CA TRP A 334 -12.05 16.89 19.33
C TRP A 334 -12.48 16.37 20.69
N GLY A 335 -13.77 16.09 20.90
CA GLY A 335 -14.21 15.59 22.20
C GLY A 335 -13.76 14.17 22.57
N ASP A 336 -13.16 13.43 21.63
CA ASP A 336 -12.41 12.18 21.82
C ASP A 336 -11.56 11.83 20.58
N ILE A 337 -10.63 10.88 20.70
CA ILE A 337 -9.86 10.29 19.58
C ILE A 337 -10.77 9.87 18.42
N GLY A 338 -10.30 10.06 17.19
CA GLY A 338 -11.07 9.82 15.97
C GLY A 338 -11.43 8.37 15.67
N TYR A 339 -10.44 7.49 15.73
CA TYR A 339 -10.54 6.06 15.37
C TYR A 339 -11.27 5.24 16.44
N ASN A 340 -12.07 4.24 16.04
CA ASN A 340 -12.73 3.33 16.98
C ASN A 340 -11.73 2.35 17.62
N PHE A 341 -10.78 1.85 16.83
CA PHE A 341 -9.69 0.99 17.30
C PHE A 341 -8.36 1.43 16.68
N LEU A 342 -7.29 1.24 17.43
CA LEU A 342 -5.92 1.36 16.93
C LEU A 342 -5.22 0.02 17.07
N ILE A 343 -4.32 -0.32 16.16
CA ILE A 343 -3.62 -1.61 16.13
C ILE A 343 -2.13 -1.36 15.88
N ASP A 344 -1.25 -1.84 16.76
CA ASP A 344 0.19 -1.67 16.58
C ASP A 344 0.79 -2.72 15.62
N LYS A 345 2.03 -2.46 15.17
CA LYS A 345 2.83 -3.41 14.37
C LYS A 345 3.15 -4.75 15.07
N TYR A 346 2.83 -4.90 16.36
CA TYR A 346 2.97 -6.14 17.13
C TYR A 346 1.66 -6.93 17.22
N GLY A 347 0.54 -6.33 16.78
CA GLY A 347 -0.80 -6.92 16.80
C GLY A 347 -1.63 -6.57 18.03
N ASN A 348 -1.16 -5.71 18.94
CA ASN A 348 -1.96 -5.23 20.07
C ASN A 348 -3.10 -4.33 19.57
N ILE A 349 -4.32 -4.64 19.99
CA ILE A 349 -5.54 -3.90 19.65
C ILE A 349 -5.88 -2.99 20.83
N TYR A 350 -6.13 -1.70 20.57
CA TYR A 350 -6.49 -0.69 21.56
C TYR A 350 -7.92 -0.18 21.31
N GLU A 351 -8.71 0.02 22.37
CA GLU A 351 -9.96 0.78 22.25
C GLU A 351 -9.62 2.26 22.06
N GLY A 352 -9.94 2.81 20.88
CA GLY A 352 -9.90 4.23 20.61
C GLY A 352 -11.16 4.90 21.14
N ARG A 353 -12.05 5.33 20.24
CA ARG A 353 -13.31 6.04 20.51
C ARG A 353 -14.11 5.39 21.64
N THR A 354 -14.41 6.17 22.67
CA THR A 354 -15.08 5.75 23.91
C THR A 354 -16.35 4.94 23.63
N GLY A 355 -16.41 3.70 24.13
CA GLY A 355 -17.58 2.84 23.97
C GLY A 355 -17.56 1.96 22.72
N SER A 356 -16.50 2.01 21.91
CA SER A 356 -16.33 1.08 20.77
C SER A 356 -16.21 -0.36 21.25
N LEU A 357 -15.52 -0.61 22.37
CA LEU A 357 -15.43 -1.93 23.00
C LEU A 357 -16.78 -2.38 23.59
N ALA A 358 -17.52 -1.43 24.16
CA ALA A 358 -18.85 -1.65 24.74
C ALA A 358 -19.99 -1.70 23.70
N SER A 359 -19.68 -1.58 22.40
CA SER A 359 -20.67 -1.46 21.33
C SER A 359 -21.60 -2.68 21.22
N ALA A 360 -22.91 -2.39 21.13
CA ALA A 360 -23.95 -3.41 20.98
C ALA A 360 -23.83 -4.15 19.63
N ALA A 361 -24.27 -5.41 19.59
CA ALA A 361 -24.08 -6.30 18.44
C ALA A 361 -24.71 -5.75 17.14
N GLY A 362 -23.88 -5.25 16.22
CA GLY A 362 -24.30 -4.58 14.98
C GLY A 362 -24.50 -3.07 15.09
N GLN A 363 -23.90 -2.44 16.08
CA GLN A 363 -23.77 -1.00 16.21
C GLN A 363 -22.28 -0.62 16.32
N MET A 364 -21.97 0.67 16.13
CA MET A 364 -20.66 1.27 16.43
C MET A 364 -20.85 2.73 16.86
N VAL A 365 -19.91 3.25 17.63
CA VAL A 365 -19.86 4.67 18.03
C VAL A 365 -19.36 5.50 16.85
N ILE A 366 -20.00 6.63 16.55
CA ILE A 366 -19.57 7.53 15.46
C ILE A 366 -18.15 8.05 15.80
N GLY A 367 -17.20 7.76 14.91
CA GLY A 367 -15.84 8.27 14.97
C GLY A 367 -15.69 9.63 14.28
N ALA A 368 -14.47 10.16 14.33
CA ALA A 368 -14.02 11.29 13.53
C ALA A 368 -12.70 10.86 12.86
N HIS A 369 -12.80 10.05 11.81
CA HIS A 369 -11.66 9.38 11.21
C HIS A 369 -11.62 9.47 9.68
N ALA A 370 -12.74 9.73 9.04
CA ALA A 370 -12.87 9.86 7.59
C ALA A 370 -14.16 10.63 7.29
N ALA A 371 -14.09 11.96 7.21
CA ALA A 371 -15.17 12.72 6.61
C ALA A 371 -15.25 12.36 5.11
N PRO A 372 -16.44 12.04 4.55
CA PRO A 372 -17.78 12.04 5.14
C PRO A 372 -18.28 10.65 5.57
N ALA A 373 -17.44 9.62 5.48
CA ALA A 373 -17.76 8.22 5.74
C ALA A 373 -17.95 7.84 7.23
N ASN A 374 -17.65 8.74 8.18
CA ASN A 374 -17.70 8.54 9.64
C ASN A 374 -18.96 7.84 10.19
N THR A 375 -20.14 8.07 9.59
CA THR A 375 -21.40 7.54 10.11
C THR A 375 -21.70 6.15 9.55
N GLY A 376 -21.68 5.14 10.43
CA GLY A 376 -21.99 3.76 10.09
C GLY A 376 -20.77 2.92 9.69
N SER A 377 -19.57 3.48 9.76
CA SER A 377 -18.29 2.76 9.71
C SER A 377 -17.84 2.27 11.09
N VAL A 378 -16.85 1.39 11.10
CA VAL A 378 -15.85 1.29 12.17
C VAL A 378 -14.50 1.75 11.60
N GLY A 379 -13.88 2.75 12.22
CA GLY A 379 -12.54 3.22 11.85
C GLY A 379 -11.47 2.43 12.60
N ILE A 380 -10.57 1.78 11.88
CA ILE A 380 -9.43 1.04 12.45
C ILE A 380 -8.14 1.64 11.88
N SER A 381 -7.25 2.12 12.74
CA SER A 381 -5.96 2.67 12.30
C SER A 381 -4.78 1.80 12.73
N VAL A 382 -3.96 1.40 11.76
CA VAL A 382 -2.72 0.64 12.00
C VAL A 382 -1.60 1.65 12.30
N MET A 383 -1.05 1.58 13.50
CA MET A 383 -0.10 2.57 14.00
C MET A 383 1.21 2.51 13.22
N GLY A 384 1.67 3.67 12.77
CA GLY A 384 2.87 3.84 11.94
C GLY A 384 2.59 4.30 10.51
N ASN A 385 3.66 4.36 9.73
CA ASN A 385 3.69 4.80 8.33
C ASN A 385 3.95 3.61 7.41
N TYR A 386 3.11 3.48 6.37
CA TYR A 386 3.16 2.39 5.40
C TYR A 386 3.25 2.88 3.95
N THR A 387 3.85 4.06 3.71
CA THR A 387 4.13 4.57 2.34
C THR A 387 5.26 3.77 1.66
N SER A 388 6.36 3.55 2.37
CA SER A 388 7.57 2.86 1.88
C SER A 388 7.83 1.50 2.52
N ILE A 389 7.10 1.14 3.57
CA ILE A 389 7.25 -0.09 4.36
C ILE A 389 5.91 -0.82 4.41
N ASP A 390 5.91 -2.14 4.32
CA ASP A 390 4.68 -2.94 4.37
C ASP A 390 4.21 -3.22 5.82
N PRO A 391 2.89 -3.35 6.06
CA PRO A 391 2.34 -3.69 7.36
C PRO A 391 2.75 -5.10 7.82
N THR A 392 2.94 -5.30 9.12
CA THR A 392 3.26 -6.64 9.65
C THR A 392 2.03 -7.54 9.56
N GLN A 393 2.22 -8.82 9.20
CA GLN A 393 1.10 -9.77 9.08
C GLN A 393 0.26 -9.84 10.37
N VAL A 394 0.90 -9.79 11.54
CA VAL A 394 0.20 -9.81 12.84
C VAL A 394 -0.69 -8.58 13.06
N SER A 395 -0.35 -7.42 12.49
CA SER A 395 -1.24 -6.24 12.51
C SER A 395 -2.45 -6.44 11.58
N LEU A 396 -2.25 -7.03 10.39
CA LEU A 396 -3.34 -7.36 9.45
C LEU A 396 -4.28 -8.43 10.02
N ASP A 397 -3.74 -9.46 10.68
CA ASP A 397 -4.49 -10.51 11.37
C ASP A 397 -5.34 -9.91 12.51
N SER A 398 -4.80 -8.93 13.23
CA SER A 398 -5.54 -8.18 14.25
C SER A 398 -6.63 -7.28 13.67
N VAL A 399 -6.40 -6.60 12.53
CA VAL A 399 -7.44 -5.87 11.78
C VAL A 399 -8.57 -6.83 11.40
N ALA A 400 -8.23 -7.98 10.80
CA ALA A 400 -9.20 -9.00 10.42
C ALA A 400 -9.95 -9.57 11.64
N THR A 401 -9.30 -9.70 12.79
CA THR A 401 -9.93 -10.17 14.03
C THR A 401 -10.95 -9.17 14.58
N VAL A 402 -10.62 -7.88 14.63
CA VAL A 402 -11.57 -6.83 15.05
C VAL A 402 -12.75 -6.74 14.08
N LEU A 403 -12.48 -6.77 12.77
CA LEU A 403 -13.52 -6.74 11.75
C LEU A 403 -14.42 -7.98 11.80
N ALA A 404 -13.88 -9.19 11.99
CA ALA A 404 -14.68 -10.41 12.14
C ALA A 404 -15.60 -10.32 13.37
N TRP A 405 -15.09 -9.80 14.48
CA TRP A 405 -15.87 -9.54 15.69
C TRP A 405 -17.00 -8.53 15.47
N GLN A 406 -16.76 -7.46 14.71
CA GLN A 406 -17.79 -6.47 14.40
C GLN A 406 -18.79 -6.95 13.34
N PHE A 407 -18.33 -7.43 12.19
CA PHE A 407 -19.16 -7.85 11.06
C PHE A 407 -19.97 -9.11 11.38
N GLY A 408 -19.39 -10.07 12.10
CA GLY A 408 -20.11 -11.25 12.59
C GLY A 408 -21.27 -10.88 13.51
N ARG A 409 -21.04 -10.03 14.53
CA ARG A 409 -22.10 -9.54 15.43
C ARG A 409 -23.13 -8.64 14.73
N ALA A 410 -22.73 -7.99 13.64
CA ALA A 410 -23.60 -7.18 12.80
C ALA A 410 -24.46 -7.99 11.82
N GLY A 411 -23.97 -9.14 11.33
CA GLY A 411 -24.52 -9.80 10.15
C GLY A 411 -24.20 -9.01 8.87
N LEU A 412 -22.97 -8.54 8.73
CA LEU A 412 -22.44 -7.90 7.53
C LEU A 412 -21.60 -8.89 6.72
N ASP A 413 -21.61 -8.70 5.40
CA ASP A 413 -20.74 -9.41 4.47
C ASP A 413 -19.42 -8.61 4.30
N PRO A 414 -18.24 -9.20 4.52
CA PRO A 414 -16.94 -8.55 4.28
C PRO A 414 -16.72 -8.12 2.82
N PHE A 415 -17.34 -8.83 1.87
CA PHE A 415 -17.35 -8.50 0.44
C PHE A 415 -18.63 -7.73 0.02
N GLY A 416 -19.46 -7.35 0.99
CA GLY A 416 -20.66 -6.56 0.75
C GLY A 416 -20.37 -5.10 0.43
N THR A 417 -21.42 -4.27 0.46
CA THR A 417 -21.36 -2.85 0.09
C THR A 417 -21.60 -1.94 1.28
N PHE A 418 -20.76 -0.93 1.47
CA PHE A 418 -21.01 0.22 2.33
C PHE A 418 -21.42 1.43 1.47
N ILE A 419 -22.40 2.19 1.97
CA ILE A 419 -22.96 3.35 1.26
C ILE A 419 -22.86 4.57 2.19
N TYR A 420 -22.06 5.55 1.77
CA TYR A 420 -21.94 6.85 2.41
C TYR A 420 -22.56 7.95 1.54
N THR A 421 -22.58 9.19 2.03
CA THR A 421 -22.95 10.38 1.25
C THR A 421 -21.72 11.28 1.18
N ASP A 422 -21.28 11.68 0.00
CA ASP A 422 -20.09 12.53 -0.15
C ASP A 422 -20.39 14.02 0.14
N HIS A 423 -19.35 14.86 0.17
CA HIS A 423 -19.47 16.30 0.45
C HIS A 423 -20.32 17.07 -0.58
N SER A 424 -20.61 16.47 -1.75
CA SER A 424 -21.56 17.04 -2.73
C SER A 424 -23.03 16.64 -2.46
N GLY A 425 -23.28 15.84 -1.42
CA GLY A 425 -24.60 15.30 -1.09
C GLY A 425 -24.97 14.04 -1.90
N VAL A 426 -24.05 13.50 -2.70
CA VAL A 426 -24.31 12.34 -3.56
C VAL A 426 -24.03 11.05 -2.79
N LYS A 427 -24.92 10.05 -2.92
CA LYS A 427 -24.70 8.74 -2.31
C LYS A 427 -23.68 7.93 -3.11
N ARG A 428 -22.63 7.49 -2.42
CA ARG A 428 -21.51 6.73 -2.99
C ARG A 428 -21.50 5.32 -2.45
N SER A 429 -21.05 4.38 -3.27
CA SER A 429 -21.13 2.94 -3.03
C SER A 429 -19.73 2.35 -3.15
N ILE A 430 -19.22 1.77 -2.06
CA ILE A 430 -17.88 1.20 -1.93
C ILE A 430 -17.94 -0.16 -1.24
N ASN A 431 -16.83 -0.88 -1.17
CA ASN A 431 -16.76 -2.16 -0.47
C ASN A 431 -17.02 -1.99 1.03
N ALA A 432 -17.60 -3.00 1.68
CA ALA A 432 -17.95 -2.93 3.09
C ALA A 432 -16.70 -2.76 3.99
N ILE A 433 -15.53 -3.22 3.55
CA ILE A 433 -14.22 -2.89 4.13
C ILE A 433 -13.43 -2.14 3.06
N SER A 434 -13.11 -0.88 3.31
CA SER A 434 -12.46 0.07 2.38
C SER A 434 -11.38 0.90 3.10
N ALA A 435 -10.61 1.70 2.37
CA ALA A 435 -9.57 2.60 2.89
C ALA A 435 -10.05 4.04 3.06
N HIS A 436 -9.24 4.88 3.69
CA HIS A 436 -9.46 6.33 3.72
C HIS A 436 -9.46 6.94 2.31
N LEU A 437 -8.53 6.52 1.44
CA LEU A 437 -8.45 6.99 0.04
C LEU A 437 -9.65 6.59 -0.85
N ASP A 438 -10.52 5.66 -0.42
CA ASP A 438 -11.78 5.36 -1.13
C ASP A 438 -12.88 6.41 -0.82
N VAL A 439 -12.64 7.32 0.14
CA VAL A 439 -13.64 8.29 0.64
C VAL A 439 -13.14 9.74 0.77
N ALA A 440 -11.83 9.97 0.87
CA ALA A 440 -11.19 11.28 0.97
C ALA A 440 -9.98 11.41 0.02
N ALA A 441 -9.42 12.61 -0.12
CA ALA A 441 -8.19 12.86 -0.87
C ALA A 441 -6.98 12.72 0.07
N THR A 442 -6.39 11.52 0.11
CA THR A 442 -5.40 11.11 1.12
C THR A 442 -4.54 9.97 0.57
N ALA A 443 -3.31 9.81 1.09
CA ALA A 443 -2.48 8.63 0.81
C ALA A 443 -2.83 7.42 1.71
N CYS A 444 -3.62 7.64 2.76
CA CYS A 444 -3.91 6.67 3.82
C CYS A 444 -4.84 5.53 3.33
N PRO A 445 -4.56 4.24 3.65
CA PRO A 445 -3.51 3.71 4.54
C PRO A 445 -2.25 3.21 3.79
N ALA A 446 -1.97 3.77 2.61
CA ALA A 446 -0.85 3.41 1.73
C ALA A 446 -0.73 1.90 1.46
N ARG A 447 0.38 1.22 1.81
CA ARG A 447 0.62 -0.21 1.49
C ARG A 447 -0.33 -1.21 2.15
N ILE A 448 -1.19 -0.75 3.06
CA ILE A 448 -2.33 -1.55 3.55
C ILE A 448 -3.46 -1.61 2.50
N TYR A 449 -3.57 -0.65 1.58
CA TYR A 449 -4.61 -0.57 0.54
C TYR A 449 -4.72 -1.83 -0.34
N PRO A 450 -3.65 -2.30 -1.02
CA PRO A 450 -3.70 -3.56 -1.75
C PRO A 450 -4.20 -4.73 -0.88
N LYS A 451 -3.71 -4.79 0.35
CA LYS A 451 -4.00 -5.91 1.27
C LYS A 451 -5.44 -5.89 1.83
N LEU A 452 -6.28 -4.91 1.46
CA LEU A 452 -7.72 -4.91 1.75
C LEU A 452 -8.44 -6.16 1.23
N GLY A 453 -8.07 -6.69 0.06
CA GLY A 453 -8.64 -7.94 -0.46
C GLY A 453 -8.38 -9.13 0.48
N GLN A 454 -7.13 -9.23 0.95
CA GLN A 454 -6.68 -10.25 1.90
C GLN A 454 -7.38 -10.10 3.26
N ILE A 455 -7.56 -8.86 3.75
CA ILE A 455 -8.34 -8.57 4.97
C ILE A 455 -9.79 -9.04 4.81
N ARG A 456 -10.50 -8.71 3.71
CA ARG A 456 -11.88 -9.15 3.47
C ARG A 456 -12.00 -10.68 3.52
N ALA A 457 -11.06 -11.39 2.88
CA ALA A 457 -11.00 -12.86 2.90
C ALA A 457 -10.75 -13.43 4.31
N ALA A 458 -9.80 -12.88 5.07
CA ALA A 458 -9.51 -13.29 6.44
C ALA A 458 -10.71 -13.08 7.38
N VAL A 459 -11.41 -11.94 7.26
CA VAL A 459 -12.65 -11.65 8.00
C VAL A 459 -13.74 -12.67 7.67
N ALA A 460 -13.96 -12.95 6.39
CA ALA A 460 -14.94 -13.93 5.94
C ALA A 460 -14.63 -15.36 6.45
N LYS A 461 -13.34 -15.73 6.48
CA LYS A 461 -12.89 -17.00 7.06
C LYS A 461 -13.18 -17.07 8.56
N LEU A 462 -12.77 -16.07 9.35
CA LEU A 462 -12.98 -16.04 10.80
C LEU A 462 -14.48 -16.10 11.19
N ILE A 463 -15.34 -15.43 10.42
CA ILE A 463 -16.80 -15.51 10.58
C ILE A 463 -17.31 -16.94 10.27
N SER A 464 -16.78 -17.58 9.23
CA SER A 464 -17.18 -18.92 8.78
C SER A 464 -16.68 -20.04 9.70
N ASP A 465 -15.43 -19.96 10.18
CA ASP A 465 -14.86 -20.88 11.17
C ASP A 465 -15.71 -20.92 12.45
N LYS A 466 -16.20 -19.75 12.90
CA LYS A 466 -17.09 -19.66 14.07
C LYS A 466 -18.49 -20.22 13.81
N GLN A 467 -19.01 -20.14 12.57
CA GLN A 467 -20.25 -20.83 12.19
C GLN A 467 -20.09 -22.36 12.16
N ALA A 468 -18.87 -22.87 11.96
CA ALA A 468 -18.56 -24.30 11.90
C ALA A 468 -18.25 -24.94 13.26
N ALA A 469 -17.91 -24.16 14.30
CA ALA A 469 -17.55 -24.65 15.63
C ALA A 469 -18.73 -25.35 16.34
N PRO A 470 -18.71 -26.69 16.55
CA PRO A 470 -19.93 -27.44 16.80
C PRO A 470 -20.19 -27.78 18.28
N GLY A 471 -21.46 -28.03 18.60
CA GLY A 471 -21.81 -28.91 19.72
C GLY A 471 -21.47 -30.36 19.38
N THR A 472 -20.89 -31.09 20.35
CA THR A 472 -20.13 -32.35 20.22
C THR A 472 -18.70 -32.20 19.67
N PRO A 473 -17.70 -32.88 20.25
CA PRO A 473 -16.29 -32.64 19.94
C PRO A 473 -15.84 -33.40 18.69
N ASN A 474 -15.52 -32.66 17.63
CA ASN A 474 -14.80 -33.21 16.49
C ASN A 474 -13.34 -33.49 16.89
N THR A 475 -13.01 -34.76 17.11
CA THR A 475 -11.68 -35.29 16.77
C THR A 475 -11.34 -34.85 15.33
N PRO A 476 -10.10 -34.40 15.02
CA PRO A 476 -9.77 -33.84 13.71
C PRO A 476 -10.08 -34.83 12.58
N SER A 477 -11.22 -34.59 11.93
CA SER A 477 -11.80 -35.47 10.91
C SER A 477 -11.26 -35.06 9.56
N TYR A 478 -10.09 -35.63 9.24
CA TYR A 478 -9.55 -35.85 7.90
C TYR A 478 -10.61 -35.65 6.80
N VAL A 479 -10.61 -34.50 6.14
CA VAL A 479 -11.72 -34.06 5.29
C VAL A 479 -11.93 -35.07 4.17
N ASP A 480 -13.02 -35.83 4.24
CA ASP A 480 -13.51 -36.63 3.12
C ASP A 480 -14.12 -35.70 2.09
N VAL A 481 -13.26 -35.10 1.26
CA VAL A 481 -13.58 -34.59 -0.08
C VAL A 481 -14.42 -35.66 -0.76
N PRO A 482 -15.75 -35.49 -0.89
CA PRO A 482 -16.62 -36.61 -1.19
C PRO A 482 -16.30 -37.17 -2.58
N ALA A 483 -16.17 -38.49 -2.71
CA ALA A 483 -15.84 -39.18 -3.97
C ALA A 483 -16.94 -39.09 -5.06
N THR A 484 -17.92 -38.21 -4.85
CA THR A 484 -19.09 -37.89 -5.67
C THR A 484 -19.42 -36.39 -5.65
N ALA A 485 -18.57 -35.53 -5.09
CA ALA A 485 -18.82 -34.09 -5.03
C ALA A 485 -18.94 -33.50 -6.45
N ALA A 486 -20.12 -33.00 -6.79
CA ALA A 486 -20.27 -32.13 -7.94
C ALA A 486 -19.77 -30.74 -7.57
N TYR A 487 -19.11 -30.05 -8.51
CA TYR A 487 -18.78 -28.63 -8.41
C TYR A 487 -20.06 -27.86 -8.07
N SER A 488 -20.02 -26.99 -7.05
CA SER A 488 -21.19 -26.18 -6.70
C SER A 488 -21.51 -25.14 -7.76
N TYR A 489 -20.52 -24.83 -8.62
CA TYR A 489 -20.61 -23.87 -9.69
C TYR A 489 -19.81 -24.31 -10.92
N SER A 490 -20.32 -24.01 -12.12
CA SER A 490 -19.54 -24.05 -13.36
C SER A 490 -20.14 -23.10 -14.40
N ALA A 491 -19.33 -22.18 -14.94
CA ALA A 491 -19.74 -21.22 -15.95
C ALA A 491 -18.77 -21.21 -17.15
N GLN A 492 -19.24 -20.80 -18.32
CA GLN A 492 -18.36 -20.58 -19.48
C GLN A 492 -17.87 -19.13 -19.49
N SER A 493 -16.63 -18.95 -19.08
CA SER A 493 -15.94 -17.67 -18.83
C SER A 493 -15.39 -17.03 -20.11
N GLY A 494 -15.31 -17.78 -21.23
CA GLY A 494 -14.89 -17.22 -22.51
C GLY A 494 -14.79 -18.23 -23.65
N HIS A 495 -14.33 -17.77 -24.81
CA HIS A 495 -14.11 -18.59 -26.01
C HIS A 495 -12.99 -18.03 -26.89
N GLY A 496 -12.37 -18.88 -27.72
CA GLY A 496 -11.29 -18.47 -28.63
C GLY A 496 -9.90 -18.45 -27.98
N TRP A 497 -9.77 -18.92 -26.74
CA TRP A 497 -8.49 -19.15 -26.09
C TRP A 497 -7.73 -20.30 -26.80
N PRO A 498 -6.39 -20.28 -26.87
CA PRO A 498 -5.64 -21.46 -27.28
C PRO A 498 -5.80 -22.60 -26.26
N ALA A 499 -5.66 -23.85 -26.72
CA ALA A 499 -5.81 -25.03 -25.86
C ALA A 499 -4.61 -25.29 -24.94
N THR A 500 -3.53 -24.53 -25.10
CA THR A 500 -2.35 -24.45 -24.24
C THR A 500 -1.93 -22.97 -24.16
N ASP A 501 -0.92 -22.63 -23.35
CA ASP A 501 -0.30 -21.29 -23.33
C ASP A 501 -1.20 -20.17 -22.78
N VAL A 502 -2.18 -20.54 -21.95
CA VAL A 502 -2.83 -19.65 -20.98
C VAL A 502 -2.40 -20.07 -19.58
N TRP A 503 -2.18 -19.15 -18.64
CA TRP A 503 -1.87 -19.48 -17.25
C TRP A 503 -2.70 -18.65 -16.27
N GLY A 504 -3.07 -19.24 -15.14
CA GLY A 504 -3.64 -18.51 -14.01
C GLY A 504 -2.54 -17.71 -13.30
N LEU A 505 -2.71 -16.39 -13.19
CA LEU A 505 -1.75 -15.51 -12.51
C LEU A 505 -2.02 -15.36 -11.02
N GLY A 506 -3.18 -15.81 -10.54
CA GLY A 506 -3.69 -15.37 -9.24
C GLY A 506 -4.16 -13.93 -9.36
N ASP A 507 -3.97 -13.16 -8.31
CA ASP A 507 -4.16 -11.71 -8.30
C ASP A 507 -2.78 -11.06 -8.56
N ALA A 508 -2.56 -10.49 -9.75
CA ALA A 508 -1.25 -9.96 -10.16
C ALA A 508 -1.24 -8.44 -10.37
N ASN A 509 -2.41 -7.79 -10.26
CA ASN A 509 -2.59 -6.34 -10.19
C ASN A 509 -3.11 -5.84 -8.83
N ASP A 510 -3.22 -6.72 -7.82
CA ASP A 510 -3.69 -6.45 -6.44
C ASP A 510 -5.13 -5.87 -6.42
N ASP A 511 -6.01 -6.38 -7.32
CA ASP A 511 -7.42 -5.96 -7.43
C ASP A 511 -8.43 -6.92 -6.78
N ALA A 512 -7.94 -7.99 -6.15
CA ALA A 512 -8.68 -9.09 -5.51
C ALA A 512 -9.48 -10.01 -6.45
N LEU A 513 -9.19 -9.99 -7.76
CA LEU A 513 -9.74 -10.92 -8.75
C LEU A 513 -8.66 -11.92 -9.21
N ALA A 514 -9.04 -12.85 -10.09
CA ALA A 514 -8.08 -13.71 -10.77
C ALA A 514 -7.80 -13.21 -12.18
N ASP A 515 -6.51 -13.13 -12.50
CA ASP A 515 -5.96 -12.73 -13.78
C ASP A 515 -5.56 -13.94 -14.64
N LEU A 516 -5.54 -13.73 -15.96
CA LEU A 516 -4.96 -14.68 -16.91
C LEU A 516 -3.78 -14.10 -17.68
N LEU A 517 -2.78 -14.94 -17.89
CA LEU A 517 -1.64 -14.71 -18.76
C LEU A 517 -1.80 -15.51 -20.04
N LEU A 518 -1.64 -14.88 -21.21
CA LEU A 518 -1.63 -15.55 -22.51
C LEU A 518 -0.26 -15.39 -23.16
N ARG A 519 0.34 -16.49 -23.62
CA ARG A 519 1.44 -16.44 -24.59
C ARG A 519 0.92 -16.74 -26.00
N THR A 520 1.19 -15.81 -26.91
CA THR A 520 0.88 -15.95 -28.33
C THR A 520 1.98 -16.72 -29.06
N ALA A 521 1.65 -17.36 -30.19
CA ALA A 521 2.60 -18.14 -30.99
C ALA A 521 3.76 -17.31 -31.57
N ASP A 522 3.55 -16.00 -31.78
CA ASP A 522 4.57 -15.04 -32.18
C ASP A 522 5.38 -14.46 -31.00
N GLY A 523 5.15 -14.97 -29.78
CA GLY A 523 5.98 -14.69 -28.60
C GLY A 523 5.64 -13.41 -27.84
N ARG A 524 4.53 -12.73 -28.17
CA ARG A 524 3.95 -11.69 -27.30
C ARG A 524 3.29 -12.32 -26.09
N LEU A 525 3.45 -11.68 -24.95
CA LEU A 525 2.85 -12.05 -23.68
C LEU A 525 1.77 -11.02 -23.33
N LEU A 526 0.52 -11.46 -23.16
CA LEU A 526 -0.63 -10.59 -22.87
C LEU A 526 -1.18 -10.90 -21.47
N PHE A 527 -1.46 -9.85 -20.72
CA PHE A 527 -2.13 -9.86 -19.43
C PHE A 527 -3.63 -9.56 -19.62
N TYR A 528 -4.48 -10.37 -19.02
CA TYR A 528 -5.93 -10.22 -18.99
C TYR A 528 -6.37 -10.04 -17.53
N ALA A 529 -6.62 -8.78 -17.15
CA ALA A 529 -7.13 -8.46 -15.82
C ALA A 529 -8.47 -9.14 -15.57
N GLY A 530 -8.73 -9.58 -14.33
CA GLY A 530 -10.08 -9.91 -13.90
C GLY A 530 -11.06 -8.72 -14.03
N ARG A 531 -12.37 -8.98 -14.02
CA ARG A 531 -13.39 -7.93 -13.79
C ARG A 531 -14.64 -8.40 -13.02
N GLY A 532 -14.55 -9.52 -12.30
CA GLY A 532 -15.69 -10.19 -11.68
C GLY A 532 -16.53 -10.99 -12.68
N GLU A 533 -17.58 -11.65 -12.17
CA GLU A 533 -18.53 -12.49 -12.95
C GLU A 533 -17.87 -13.49 -13.92
N ASP A 534 -16.70 -14.03 -13.57
CA ASP A 534 -15.88 -14.91 -14.43
C ASP A 534 -15.54 -14.30 -15.80
N GLN A 535 -15.32 -12.99 -15.84
CA GLN A 535 -14.96 -12.26 -17.05
C GLN A 535 -13.62 -11.55 -16.89
N PHE A 536 -13.03 -11.22 -18.03
CA PHE A 536 -11.72 -10.59 -18.14
C PHE A 536 -11.78 -9.32 -18.98
N MET A 537 -10.86 -8.40 -18.72
CA MET A 537 -10.61 -7.22 -19.55
C MET A 537 -9.89 -7.60 -20.86
N PRO A 538 -9.94 -6.74 -21.91
CA PRO A 538 -9.19 -6.97 -23.14
C PRO A 538 -7.69 -7.10 -22.88
N GLY A 539 -7.06 -8.13 -23.46
CA GLY A 539 -5.67 -8.49 -23.17
C GLY A 539 -4.66 -7.39 -23.54
N ARG A 540 -4.00 -6.82 -22.53
CA ARG A 540 -2.92 -5.83 -22.65
C ARG A 540 -1.59 -6.54 -22.85
N GLN A 541 -0.80 -6.15 -23.85
CA GLN A 541 0.54 -6.71 -24.03
C GLN A 541 1.50 -6.23 -22.92
N ILE A 542 2.15 -7.18 -22.24
CA ILE A 542 3.16 -6.93 -21.20
C ILE A 542 4.56 -7.41 -21.58
N GLY A 543 4.71 -8.16 -22.68
CA GLY A 543 6.02 -8.68 -23.10
C GLY A 543 6.08 -9.14 -24.55
N HIS A 544 7.29 -9.43 -25.02
CA HIS A 544 7.61 -10.01 -26.33
C HIS A 544 8.87 -10.89 -26.22
N GLY A 545 9.14 -11.74 -27.23
CA GLY A 545 10.31 -12.65 -27.21
C GLY A 545 10.12 -13.97 -26.45
N TRP A 546 8.92 -14.24 -25.94
CA TRP A 546 8.61 -15.38 -25.06
C TRP A 546 8.47 -16.72 -25.78
N GLN A 547 8.54 -16.76 -27.12
CA GLN A 547 8.39 -17.98 -27.92
C GLN A 547 9.44 -19.07 -27.61
N ASN A 548 10.58 -18.71 -27.04
CA ASN A 548 11.65 -19.64 -26.68
C ASN A 548 11.50 -20.28 -25.28
N MET A 549 10.44 -19.96 -24.52
CA MET A 549 10.10 -20.67 -23.29
C MET A 549 9.48 -22.04 -23.60
N ALA A 550 9.89 -23.08 -22.87
CA ALA A 550 9.26 -24.39 -22.86
C ALA A 550 8.06 -24.46 -21.91
N SER A 551 8.07 -23.69 -20.81
CA SER A 551 6.96 -23.53 -19.87
C SER A 551 7.11 -22.21 -19.12
N LEU A 552 6.00 -21.67 -18.65
CA LEU A 552 5.97 -20.72 -17.54
C LEU A 552 5.52 -21.44 -16.26
N VAL A 553 5.71 -20.77 -15.12
CA VAL A 553 5.08 -21.02 -13.83
C VAL A 553 4.65 -19.66 -13.28
N THR A 554 3.46 -19.58 -12.70
CA THR A 554 2.74 -18.35 -12.33
C THR A 554 1.95 -18.57 -11.03
N GLY A 555 1.34 -17.51 -10.50
CA GLY A 555 0.45 -17.60 -9.34
C GLY A 555 1.15 -17.87 -8.01
N ILE A 556 2.45 -17.62 -7.94
CA ILE A 556 3.21 -17.63 -6.69
C ILE A 556 3.95 -16.32 -6.55
N ASP A 557 3.84 -15.71 -5.38
CA ASP A 557 4.91 -14.88 -4.82
C ASP A 557 6.12 -15.81 -4.57
N PHE A 558 7.28 -15.49 -5.14
CA PHE A 558 8.51 -16.29 -5.07
C PHE A 558 9.67 -15.53 -4.40
N ASP A 559 9.67 -14.18 -4.38
CA ASP A 559 10.65 -13.37 -3.63
C ASP A 559 10.15 -12.54 -2.43
N GLY A 560 8.89 -12.70 -2.06
CA GLY A 560 8.32 -12.33 -0.76
C GLY A 560 7.75 -10.91 -0.70
N ASP A 561 7.54 -10.25 -1.84
CA ASP A 561 7.02 -8.88 -1.92
C ASP A 561 5.48 -8.79 -1.90
N GLY A 562 4.80 -9.94 -1.87
CA GLY A 562 3.34 -10.03 -1.84
C GLY A 562 2.66 -9.82 -3.19
N ILE A 563 3.40 -9.91 -4.31
CA ILE A 563 2.93 -9.84 -5.70
C ILE A 563 3.17 -11.20 -6.39
N ASN A 564 2.32 -11.60 -7.32
CA ASN A 564 2.51 -12.86 -8.06
C ASN A 564 3.56 -12.75 -9.19
N ASP A 565 4.53 -13.66 -9.15
CA ASP A 565 5.70 -13.70 -10.04
C ASP A 565 5.53 -14.61 -11.27
N ILE A 566 6.47 -14.50 -12.22
CA ILE A 566 6.62 -15.44 -13.33
C ILE A 566 8.01 -16.10 -13.33
N LEU A 567 8.03 -17.43 -13.38
CA LEU A 567 9.25 -18.22 -13.61
C LEU A 567 9.22 -18.82 -15.02
N GLY A 568 10.19 -18.44 -15.85
CA GLY A 568 10.32 -18.89 -17.24
C GLY A 568 11.34 -20.01 -17.41
N ILE A 569 10.91 -21.19 -17.87
CA ILE A 569 11.81 -22.27 -18.27
C ILE A 569 12.07 -22.16 -19.77
N HIS A 570 13.31 -21.90 -20.18
CA HIS A 570 13.72 -21.87 -21.58
C HIS A 570 13.72 -23.26 -22.23
N ALA A 571 13.63 -23.29 -23.57
CA ALA A 571 13.81 -24.50 -24.37
C ALA A 571 15.12 -25.24 -24.07
N ASP A 572 16.19 -24.51 -23.80
CA ASP A 572 17.53 -25.00 -23.39
C ASP A 572 17.64 -25.42 -21.90
N LYS A 573 16.52 -25.39 -21.16
CA LYS A 573 16.39 -25.79 -19.75
C LYS A 573 17.05 -24.86 -18.74
N ARG A 574 17.38 -23.62 -19.10
CA ARG A 574 17.62 -22.53 -18.13
C ARG A 574 16.31 -22.11 -17.45
N LEU A 575 16.40 -21.76 -16.17
CA LEU A 575 15.30 -21.16 -15.41
C LEU A 575 15.59 -19.68 -15.19
N TYR A 576 14.61 -18.85 -15.52
CA TYR A 576 14.60 -17.41 -15.29
C TYR A 576 13.50 -17.03 -14.31
N PHE A 577 13.76 -15.98 -13.54
CA PHE A 577 12.81 -15.36 -12.63
C PHE A 577 12.54 -13.93 -13.07
N TYR A 578 11.26 -13.61 -13.21
CA TYR A 578 10.73 -12.30 -13.57
C TYR A 578 9.86 -11.87 -12.39
N PRO A 579 10.32 -10.91 -11.57
CA PRO A 579 9.51 -10.41 -10.46
C PRO A 579 8.21 -9.81 -10.99
N GLY A 580 7.13 -9.92 -10.23
CA GLY A 580 5.91 -9.15 -10.45
C GLY A 580 6.17 -7.64 -10.40
N ASN A 581 5.17 -6.84 -10.76
CA ASN A 581 5.25 -5.37 -10.65
C ASN A 581 3.99 -4.70 -10.08
N GLY A 582 3.07 -5.48 -9.51
CA GLY A 582 1.84 -4.98 -8.88
C GLY A 582 0.81 -4.39 -9.84
N THR A 583 1.03 -4.49 -11.15
CA THR A 583 0.12 -3.95 -12.18
C THR A 583 -0.26 -4.99 -13.23
N GLY A 584 -0.07 -6.28 -12.96
CA GLY A 584 -0.23 -7.36 -13.93
C GLY A 584 0.88 -7.44 -14.98
N GLY A 585 2.03 -6.81 -14.73
CA GLY A 585 3.25 -6.90 -15.56
C GLY A 585 4.39 -7.57 -14.79
N VAL A 586 5.56 -7.65 -15.44
CA VAL A 586 6.78 -8.19 -14.80
C VAL A 586 8.00 -7.30 -15.02
N ASN A 587 8.91 -7.35 -14.05
CA ASN A 587 10.20 -6.70 -14.05
C ASN A 587 11.26 -7.48 -14.88
N PRO A 588 12.42 -6.86 -15.19
CA PRO A 588 13.48 -7.49 -15.99
C PRO A 588 13.99 -8.81 -15.38
N GLY A 589 13.90 -9.89 -16.16
CA GLY A 589 14.16 -11.25 -15.66
C GLY A 589 15.64 -11.61 -15.49
N ARG A 590 15.96 -12.26 -14.36
CA ARG A 590 17.29 -12.80 -14.01
C ARG A 590 17.34 -14.32 -14.14
N GLN A 591 18.44 -14.89 -14.62
CA GLN A 591 18.61 -16.36 -14.64
C GLN A 591 18.90 -16.86 -13.22
N ILE A 592 18.11 -17.83 -12.73
CA ILE A 592 18.26 -18.41 -11.38
C ILE A 592 18.55 -19.93 -11.38
N GLY A 593 18.58 -20.58 -12.54
CA GLY A 593 18.90 -22.01 -12.62
C GLY A 593 19.15 -22.56 -14.02
N HIS A 594 19.44 -23.87 -14.08
CA HIS A 594 19.59 -24.64 -15.31
C HIS A 594 19.27 -26.12 -15.10
N GLY A 595 19.09 -26.89 -16.19
CA GLY A 595 18.73 -28.31 -16.13
C GLY A 595 17.26 -28.60 -15.83
N TRP A 596 16.38 -27.60 -15.92
CA TRP A 596 14.94 -27.71 -15.64
C TRP A 596 14.20 -28.49 -16.73
N ALA A 597 14.30 -29.82 -16.66
CA ALA A 597 13.78 -30.78 -17.62
C ALA A 597 12.61 -31.60 -17.03
N PHE A 598 11.42 -31.00 -17.03
CA PHE A 598 10.16 -31.60 -16.58
C PHE A 598 9.15 -31.72 -17.74
N THR A 599 8.12 -32.55 -17.57
CA THR A 599 6.97 -32.62 -18.48
C THR A 599 5.82 -31.73 -18.04
N HIS A 600 5.70 -31.50 -16.72
CA HIS A 600 4.83 -30.49 -16.13
C HIS A 600 5.60 -29.85 -14.97
N VAL A 601 5.41 -28.55 -14.77
CA VAL A 601 5.89 -27.81 -13.60
C VAL A 601 4.82 -26.81 -13.20
N PHE A 602 4.65 -26.58 -11.90
CA PHE A 602 3.77 -25.54 -11.37
C PHE A 602 4.27 -25.06 -10.01
N GLY A 603 3.80 -23.89 -9.58
CA GLY A 603 4.10 -23.31 -8.28
C GLY A 603 3.10 -23.81 -7.23
N VAL A 604 3.44 -23.69 -5.96
CA VAL A 604 2.52 -23.81 -4.82
C VAL A 604 2.85 -22.69 -3.84
N ALA A 605 1.85 -21.94 -3.37
CA ALA A 605 2.07 -20.81 -2.46
C ALA A 605 2.49 -21.26 -1.05
N GLN A 606 1.90 -22.36 -0.56
CA GLN A 606 2.15 -22.94 0.76
C GLN A 606 2.74 -24.35 0.59
N GLY A 607 4.02 -24.39 0.24
CA GLY A 607 4.82 -25.61 0.13
C GLY A 607 5.41 -26.07 1.47
N PRO A 608 6.41 -26.98 1.42
CA PRO A 608 7.06 -27.51 2.61
C PRO A 608 7.65 -26.41 3.50
N GLY A 609 7.26 -26.39 4.78
CA GLY A 609 7.66 -25.34 5.73
C GLY A 609 6.82 -24.06 5.64
N GLY A 610 5.66 -24.08 4.97
CA GLY A 610 4.75 -22.93 4.86
C GLY A 610 5.25 -21.84 3.91
N LYS A 611 6.21 -22.14 3.04
CA LYS A 611 6.80 -21.22 2.06
C LYS A 611 6.49 -21.65 0.63
N PRO A 612 6.54 -20.72 -0.35
CA PRO A 612 6.40 -21.05 -1.76
C PRO A 612 7.32 -22.21 -2.19
N ALA A 613 6.88 -23.04 -3.12
CA ALA A 613 7.69 -24.11 -3.70
C ALA A 613 7.33 -24.37 -5.17
N LEU A 614 8.24 -25.02 -5.90
CA LEU A 614 7.98 -25.51 -7.26
C LEU A 614 7.86 -27.03 -7.27
N VAL A 615 6.81 -27.52 -7.93
CA VAL A 615 6.54 -28.95 -8.12
C VAL A 615 6.84 -29.33 -9.57
N GLY A 616 7.86 -30.17 -9.78
CA GLY A 616 8.29 -30.62 -11.11
C GLY A 616 8.04 -32.12 -11.31
N LEU A 617 7.33 -32.49 -12.38
CA LEU A 617 7.00 -33.89 -12.70
C LEU A 617 7.73 -34.35 -13.97
N LYS A 618 8.37 -35.52 -13.93
CA LYS A 618 8.98 -36.17 -15.10
C LYS A 618 8.06 -37.20 -15.76
N ALA A 619 8.37 -37.55 -17.01
CA ALA A 619 7.57 -38.47 -17.83
C ALA A 619 7.29 -39.85 -17.18
N GLY A 620 8.22 -40.36 -16.36
CA GLY A 620 8.09 -41.63 -15.64
C GLY A 620 7.21 -41.59 -14.39
N GLY A 621 6.83 -40.39 -13.93
CA GLY A 621 6.13 -40.19 -12.65
C GLY A 621 7.00 -39.73 -11.48
N ASP A 622 8.28 -39.42 -11.74
CA ASP A 622 9.19 -38.89 -10.73
C ASP A 622 8.78 -37.46 -10.35
N LEU A 623 8.40 -37.25 -9.09
CA LEU A 623 8.05 -35.93 -8.55
C LEU A 623 9.26 -35.30 -7.86
N TYR A 624 9.48 -34.01 -8.07
CA TYR A 624 10.49 -33.21 -7.38
C TYR A 624 9.82 -31.97 -6.79
N ILE A 625 10.19 -31.63 -5.57
CA ILE A 625 9.66 -30.46 -4.85
C ILE A 625 10.85 -29.58 -4.49
N TYR A 626 10.84 -28.35 -5.00
CA TYR A 626 11.88 -27.35 -4.78
C TYR A 626 11.35 -26.32 -3.79
N ALA A 627 11.69 -26.49 -2.51
CA ALA A 627 11.35 -25.51 -1.48
C ALA A 627 12.16 -24.23 -1.71
N THR A 628 11.50 -23.07 -1.61
CA THR A 628 12.15 -21.77 -1.75
C THR A 628 12.75 -21.28 -0.43
N ASN A 629 13.40 -20.13 -0.46
CA ASN A 629 13.65 -19.30 0.71
C ASN A 629 12.49 -18.31 1.00
N GLY A 630 11.52 -18.13 0.09
CA GLY A 630 10.59 -16.99 0.11
C GLY A 630 11.31 -15.65 -0.05
N ALA A 631 12.36 -15.64 -0.89
CA ALA A 631 13.23 -14.50 -1.22
C ALA A 631 14.05 -14.84 -2.49
N GLY A 632 13.38 -15.32 -3.54
CA GLY A 632 13.91 -15.37 -4.91
C GLY A 632 14.90 -16.49 -5.20
N SER A 633 14.95 -17.53 -4.36
CA SER A 633 15.92 -18.63 -4.46
C SER A 633 15.40 -19.95 -3.84
N PHE A 634 16.19 -21.01 -3.97
CA PHE A 634 15.88 -22.35 -3.49
C PHE A 634 16.67 -22.72 -2.24
N THR A 635 16.02 -23.38 -1.28
CA THR A 635 16.64 -23.89 -0.05
C THR A 635 16.95 -25.38 -0.13
N LYS A 636 16.04 -26.18 -0.71
CA LYS A 636 16.10 -27.64 -0.69
C LYS A 636 15.34 -28.24 -1.87
N THR A 637 15.82 -29.38 -2.37
CA THR A 637 15.06 -30.25 -3.29
C THR A 637 14.75 -31.57 -2.61
N SER A 638 13.46 -31.91 -2.53
CA SER A 638 12.96 -33.22 -2.10
C SER A 638 12.50 -34.03 -3.31
N HIS A 639 12.69 -35.35 -3.26
CA HIS A 639 12.22 -36.29 -4.28
C HIS A 639 11.40 -37.39 -3.60
N PRO A 640 10.07 -37.22 -3.50
CA PRO A 640 9.20 -38.16 -2.79
C PRO A 640 9.16 -39.55 -3.44
N ALA A 641 9.20 -40.60 -2.60
CA ALA A 641 9.06 -41.97 -3.06
C ALA A 641 7.60 -42.27 -3.44
N GLY A 642 7.33 -42.42 -4.74
CA GLY A 642 6.00 -42.71 -5.27
C GLY A 642 5.98 -42.75 -6.79
N ASN A 643 4.81 -42.97 -7.39
CA ASN A 643 4.61 -42.84 -8.84
C ASN A 643 3.52 -41.81 -9.12
N TYR A 644 3.94 -40.61 -9.49
CA TYR A 644 3.07 -39.47 -9.75
C TYR A 644 2.77 -39.28 -11.25
N ALA A 645 2.94 -40.31 -12.10
CA ALA A 645 2.64 -40.26 -13.54
C ALA A 645 1.14 -40.02 -13.86
N HIS A 646 0.31 -39.94 -12.83
CA HIS A 646 -1.11 -39.63 -12.85
C HIS A 646 -1.43 -38.15 -12.54
N LEU A 647 -0.43 -37.31 -12.21
CA LEU A 647 -0.52 -35.85 -12.09
C LEU A 647 -0.24 -35.14 -13.44
N LYS A 648 -0.89 -35.58 -14.52
CA LYS A 648 -0.76 -34.94 -15.85
C LYS A 648 -1.80 -33.84 -16.00
N GLY A 649 -1.41 -32.71 -16.58
CA GLY A 649 -2.22 -31.48 -16.56
C GLY A 649 -2.61 -31.09 -15.14
N ALA A 650 -1.66 -31.20 -14.20
CA ALA A 650 -1.88 -30.83 -12.81
C ALA A 650 -1.62 -29.34 -12.60
N THR A 651 -2.44 -28.70 -11.78
CA THR A 651 -2.22 -27.35 -11.27
C THR A 651 -2.49 -27.32 -9.76
N PHE A 652 -1.90 -26.37 -9.06
CA PHE A 652 -2.24 -26.08 -7.68
C PHE A 652 -3.53 -25.28 -7.60
N VAL A 653 -4.18 -25.30 -6.43
CA VAL A 653 -5.47 -24.62 -6.22
C VAL A 653 -5.55 -23.82 -4.91
N GLY A 654 -4.44 -23.70 -4.18
CA GLY A 654 -4.41 -23.20 -2.81
C GLY A 654 -4.73 -24.29 -1.78
N ASP A 655 -4.87 -23.92 -0.51
CA ASP A 655 -5.23 -24.82 0.59
C ASP A 655 -6.77 -24.99 0.66
N TRP A 656 -7.29 -26.11 0.13
CA TRP A 656 -8.72 -26.46 0.20
C TRP A 656 -9.02 -27.39 1.39
N SER A 657 -7.99 -28.05 1.93
CA SER A 657 -8.10 -28.92 3.12
C SER A 657 -8.15 -28.12 4.43
N GLY A 658 -7.61 -26.90 4.43
CA GLY A 658 -7.39 -26.06 5.61
C GLY A 658 -6.18 -26.50 6.44
N SER A 659 -5.18 -27.17 5.83
CA SER A 659 -4.04 -27.77 6.54
C SER A 659 -2.83 -26.84 6.71
N GLY A 660 -2.81 -25.69 6.04
CA GLY A 660 -1.64 -24.83 5.91
C GLY A 660 -0.67 -25.26 4.79
N TYR A 661 -1.07 -26.20 3.93
CA TYR A 661 -0.32 -26.64 2.75
C TYR A 661 -1.20 -26.56 1.50
N SER A 662 -0.63 -26.19 0.36
CA SER A 662 -1.38 -26.11 -0.89
C SER A 662 -1.74 -27.49 -1.45
N ASP A 663 -2.96 -27.57 -1.96
CA ASP A 663 -3.49 -28.72 -2.67
C ASP A 663 -3.31 -28.58 -4.18
N ALA A 664 -3.55 -29.68 -4.90
CA ALA A 664 -3.56 -29.70 -6.36
C ALA A 664 -4.77 -30.46 -6.93
N ILE A 665 -5.09 -30.17 -8.19
CA ILE A 665 -6.01 -30.95 -9.03
C ILE A 665 -5.29 -31.46 -10.27
N ALA A 666 -5.67 -32.62 -10.80
CA ALA A 666 -5.10 -33.18 -12.03
C ALA A 666 -6.07 -34.10 -12.78
N ILE A 667 -5.88 -34.21 -14.10
CA ILE A 667 -6.64 -35.13 -14.95
C ILE A 667 -5.92 -36.48 -14.99
N GLY A 668 -6.55 -37.50 -14.38
CA GLY A 668 -6.04 -38.86 -14.38
C GLY A 668 -5.99 -39.47 -15.79
N ALA A 669 -5.13 -40.49 -15.98
CA ALA A 669 -5.01 -41.22 -17.25
C ALA A 669 -6.29 -41.99 -17.66
N ASP A 670 -7.23 -42.13 -16.74
CA ASP A 670 -8.59 -42.65 -16.91
C ASP A 670 -9.62 -41.56 -17.29
N ASN A 671 -9.17 -40.32 -17.48
CA ASN A 671 -9.93 -39.12 -17.86
C ASN A 671 -10.91 -38.62 -16.79
N ASN A 672 -10.57 -38.80 -15.51
CA ASN A 672 -11.32 -38.28 -14.37
C ASN A 672 -10.52 -37.17 -13.68
N LEU A 673 -11.20 -36.17 -13.10
CA LEU A 673 -10.51 -35.15 -12.30
C LEU A 673 -10.31 -35.67 -10.87
N TYR A 674 -9.09 -35.49 -10.38
CA TYR A 674 -8.69 -35.84 -9.02
C TYR A 674 -8.21 -34.60 -8.27
N TYR A 675 -8.47 -34.60 -6.97
CA TYR A 675 -7.93 -33.69 -5.96
C TYR A 675 -6.81 -34.42 -5.18
N TYR A 676 -5.81 -33.66 -4.75
CA TYR A 676 -4.61 -34.11 -4.06
C TYR A 676 -4.29 -33.17 -2.90
N ALA A 677 -4.39 -33.68 -1.68
CA ALA A 677 -4.18 -32.89 -0.47
C ALA A 677 -2.70 -32.68 -0.15
N ASP A 678 -2.38 -31.55 0.48
CA ASP A 678 -1.23 -31.28 1.33
C ASP A 678 0.15 -31.56 0.69
N ILE A 679 0.75 -30.58 -0.01
CA ILE A 679 2.08 -30.71 -0.62
C ILE A 679 3.24 -30.62 0.40
N THR A 680 3.58 -31.76 1.01
CA THR A 680 4.67 -31.86 2.00
C THR A 680 6.02 -32.28 1.39
N GLU A 681 7.10 -32.32 2.17
CA GLU A 681 8.37 -32.94 1.71
C GLU A 681 8.21 -34.43 1.32
N GLY A 682 7.19 -35.10 1.85
CA GLY A 682 6.81 -36.48 1.50
C GLY A 682 5.96 -36.59 0.23
N GLY A 683 5.69 -35.49 -0.46
CA GLY A 683 4.72 -35.41 -1.55
C GLY A 683 3.31 -35.08 -1.07
N TYR A 684 2.35 -35.22 -2.00
CA TYR A 684 0.92 -35.10 -1.72
C TYR A 684 0.42 -36.25 -0.84
N GLY A 685 -0.47 -35.93 0.09
CA GLY A 685 -1.18 -36.88 0.95
C GLY A 685 -2.39 -37.54 0.26
N LYS A 686 -3.59 -37.14 0.68
CA LYS A 686 -4.86 -37.78 0.25
C LYS A 686 -5.16 -37.53 -1.23
N ARG A 687 -5.58 -38.56 -1.95
CA ARG A 687 -6.15 -38.41 -3.30
C ARG A 687 -7.65 -38.73 -3.30
N ALA A 688 -8.47 -37.83 -3.85
CA ALA A 688 -9.92 -38.02 -4.02
C ALA A 688 -10.32 -37.81 -5.49
N ARG A 689 -11.39 -38.48 -5.96
CA ARG A 689 -11.96 -38.22 -7.30
C ARG A 689 -13.07 -37.17 -7.14
N ILE A 690 -12.92 -36.06 -7.84
CA ILE A 690 -13.88 -34.94 -7.83
C ILE A 690 -14.59 -34.74 -9.19
N GLY A 691 -14.14 -35.40 -10.26
CA GLY A 691 -14.75 -35.24 -11.58
C GLY A 691 -14.78 -36.49 -12.45
N SER A 692 -15.60 -36.44 -13.49
CA SER A 692 -15.78 -37.51 -14.47
C SER A 692 -15.73 -36.98 -15.92
N ARG A 693 -15.11 -37.72 -16.84
CA ARG A 693 -15.08 -37.41 -18.30
C ARG A 693 -14.40 -36.07 -18.66
N TRP A 694 -13.29 -35.76 -18.01
CA TRP A 694 -12.51 -34.53 -18.20
C TRP A 694 -11.63 -34.53 -19.48
N ASN A 695 -11.74 -35.55 -20.33
CA ASN A 695 -11.01 -35.66 -21.60
C ASN A 695 -11.30 -34.56 -22.64
N ALA A 696 -12.33 -33.73 -22.44
CA ALA A 696 -12.59 -32.55 -23.26
C ALA A 696 -11.61 -31.39 -22.97
N MET A 697 -11.05 -31.34 -21.75
CA MET A 697 -10.09 -30.33 -21.35
C MET A 697 -8.70 -30.62 -21.91
N ALA A 698 -7.94 -29.55 -22.10
CA ALA A 698 -6.54 -29.54 -22.49
C ALA A 698 -5.64 -29.02 -21.36
N GLN A 699 -6.12 -28.02 -20.61
CA GLN A 699 -5.38 -27.36 -19.54
C GLN A 699 -6.29 -27.08 -18.33
N LEU A 700 -5.69 -27.03 -17.13
CA LEU A 700 -6.30 -26.61 -15.86
C LEU A 700 -5.42 -25.51 -15.27
N GLU A 701 -6.01 -24.43 -14.79
CA GLU A 701 -5.29 -23.26 -14.27
C GLU A 701 -5.86 -22.76 -12.94
N LEU A 702 -5.02 -22.08 -12.17
CA LEU A 702 -5.39 -21.46 -10.90
C LEU A 702 -6.53 -20.45 -11.07
N GLY A 703 -7.54 -20.53 -10.22
CA GLY A 703 -8.54 -19.47 -10.01
C GLY A 703 -8.44 -18.90 -8.60
N TYR A 704 -8.99 -17.69 -8.40
CA TYR A 704 -9.03 -17.05 -7.09
C TYR A 704 -10.07 -17.74 -6.18
N SER A 705 -9.76 -17.89 -4.88
CA SER A 705 -10.66 -18.49 -3.89
C SER A 705 -11.32 -17.42 -3.03
N GLU A 706 -12.66 -17.34 -3.05
CA GLU A 706 -13.44 -16.38 -2.27
C GLU A 706 -14.03 -17.05 -1.03
N GLY A 707 -13.35 -16.90 0.11
CA GLY A 707 -13.73 -17.57 1.36
C GLY A 707 -13.72 -19.09 1.21
N ASN A 708 -14.88 -19.74 1.35
CA ASN A 708 -15.04 -21.18 1.14
C ASN A 708 -15.24 -21.58 -0.33
N LEU A 709 -15.51 -20.64 -1.24
CA LEU A 709 -15.71 -20.93 -2.67
C LEU A 709 -14.36 -20.88 -3.38
N HIS A 710 -13.71 -22.04 -3.45
CA HIS A 710 -12.47 -22.19 -4.18
C HIS A 710 -12.74 -22.31 -5.68
N ARG A 711 -11.97 -21.64 -6.54
CA ARG A 711 -12.15 -21.69 -8.00
C ARG A 711 -10.93 -22.22 -8.72
N PHE A 712 -11.16 -22.81 -9.88
CA PHE A 712 -10.14 -23.11 -10.86
C PHE A 712 -10.69 -22.94 -12.28
N TYR A 713 -9.81 -22.64 -13.23
CA TYR A 713 -10.17 -22.56 -14.64
C TYR A 713 -9.83 -23.87 -15.35
N ALA A 714 -10.59 -24.16 -16.40
CA ALA A 714 -10.26 -25.23 -17.33
C ALA A 714 -10.53 -24.80 -18.77
N ILE A 715 -9.59 -25.14 -19.66
CA ILE A 715 -9.67 -24.80 -21.08
C ILE A 715 -9.91 -26.07 -21.89
N THR A 716 -10.94 -26.06 -22.71
CA THR A 716 -11.26 -27.15 -23.64
C THR A 716 -10.30 -27.20 -24.82
N LYS A 717 -10.18 -28.38 -25.44
CA LYS A 717 -9.47 -28.57 -26.72
C LYS A 717 -10.04 -27.75 -27.90
N GLY A 718 -11.21 -27.12 -27.72
CA GLY A 718 -11.84 -26.20 -28.67
C GLY A 718 -11.73 -24.71 -28.29
N GLY A 719 -10.96 -24.36 -27.25
CA GLY A 719 -10.72 -22.97 -26.86
C GLY A 719 -11.85 -22.28 -26.07
N LEU A 720 -12.84 -23.04 -25.59
CA LEU A 720 -13.77 -22.56 -24.57
C LEU A 720 -13.09 -22.60 -23.20
N LEU A 721 -13.16 -21.50 -22.45
CA LEU A 721 -12.72 -21.36 -21.07
C LEU A 721 -13.92 -21.53 -20.14
N TYR A 722 -13.73 -22.26 -19.05
CA TYR A 722 -14.72 -22.46 -17.99
C TYR A 722 -14.11 -22.20 -16.62
N THR A 723 -14.85 -21.55 -15.74
CA THR A 723 -14.59 -21.55 -14.29
C THR A 723 -15.38 -22.67 -13.65
N TYR A 724 -14.76 -23.35 -12.70
CA TYR A 724 -15.40 -24.30 -11.80
C TYR A 724 -15.22 -23.83 -10.35
N GLY A 725 -16.30 -23.86 -9.58
CA GLY A 725 -16.30 -23.57 -8.16
C GLY A 725 -16.48 -24.84 -7.32
N TYR A 726 -15.69 -24.95 -6.27
CA TYR A 726 -15.75 -26.01 -5.26
C TYR A 726 -15.90 -25.36 -3.88
N GLU A 727 -17.04 -25.56 -3.23
CA GLU A 727 -17.21 -25.17 -1.83
C GLU A 727 -16.52 -26.17 -0.90
N SER A 728 -15.60 -25.68 -0.06
CA SER A 728 -15.15 -26.44 1.10
C SER A 728 -16.31 -26.54 2.10
N ASN A 729 -16.74 -27.79 2.32
CA ASN A 729 -17.90 -28.19 3.15
C ASN A 729 -19.29 -27.80 2.58
N PRO A 730 -19.73 -28.43 1.47
CA PRO A 730 -21.08 -28.25 0.92
C PRO A 730 -22.15 -28.77 1.90
N ARG A 731 -23.29 -28.06 1.99
CA ARG A 731 -24.36 -28.30 2.98
C ARG A 731 -25.33 -29.43 2.61
#